data_AF-A0A1F7EZR4-F1
#
_entry.id   AF-A0A1F7EZR4-F1
#
_cell.length_a   1.000
_cell.length_b   1.000
_cell.length_c   1.000
_cell.angle_alpha   90.00
_cell.angle_beta   90.00
_cell.angle_gamma   90.00
#
_symmetry.space_group_name_H-M   'P 1'
#
loop_
_entity.id
_entity.type
_entity.pdbx_description
1 polymer ?
#
loop_
_entity_poly.entity_id
_entity_poly.type
_entity_poly.pdbx_seq_one_letter_code
_entity_poly.pdbx_strand_id
1 'polypeptide(L)'
;MRAHTPEALLDFDRPIEACVAACFPDSHALLDGARRSLFYSLPVAFDPALGEGCYLATVDRDETGEPWRFIDMGALIATRAFGENDPGLNKAIFADLPSVVNRYAHSEYQTVLSLRFKAALDRIAPSGTPRHFVVNTGAEAVENALKAALLVRSHTAGEKEGGVIVSFEGAFHGRTLGALAVTHRKKARLGFPTFDWPQVIFPIEDPCAPAATQRREEQSLRQLWEILQGHGLREAFAEELARMDTFLAGHGDVTSFVAAERERIGPGALKRALRVAAVLIEPVQGEGGVRMATPRYFRRLRLLTLIFNVPLIFDEVQTGFGATGRLWAHEHFDLPAPPDVVIWAKKAQNGVLFVSEALAVFFQEEKKFNTTWEGDSVGMLRLMASMDRLDLDQVRRTGLIAQAALEGLHTRYPEIILNVRGLGVMLAFDVARTDWRDALRDRAFRRGLILLPAGERALRFYPRYDTPEETIREAIGILAAAVEDILLHGATVPMGPLLRMGAAIVPPDGTETIELDSHNFAEHRTGVMAVEIERYGSLSNYPPDVLREGRRPLLQFPVETIEAVLANPRAVGLVLCFSGRVIAYAAGSPLENHDEEGVHDDPHYGDNRTFYLLAMAVHPLVENREEMECHLLDRLRERVISHGFQCLSALIEERFLESGPLWFRHAEVVRRVENYLGSGLCFVYLHTMAAG
;
A
#
# COMPACT_ATOMS: atom_id res chain seq x y z
N MET A 1 -19.34 -21.68 -17.30
CA MET A 1 -17.96 -21.96 -16.85
C MET A 1 -17.91 -21.81 -15.34
N ARG A 2 -16.99 -22.49 -14.63
CA ARG A 2 -16.79 -22.37 -13.18
C ARG A 2 -15.33 -22.57 -12.81
N ALA A 3 -14.88 -22.00 -11.70
CA ALA A 3 -13.64 -22.37 -11.05
C ALA A 3 -13.74 -23.80 -10.53
N HIS A 4 -12.66 -24.54 -10.69
CA HIS A 4 -12.50 -25.86 -10.10
C HIS A 4 -11.02 -26.18 -10.07
N THR A 5 -10.63 -26.87 -9.00
CA THR A 5 -9.26 -27.26 -8.68
C THR A 5 -9.26 -28.69 -8.13
N PRO A 6 -8.12 -29.41 -8.15
CA PRO A 6 -8.02 -30.74 -7.56
C PRO A 6 -8.38 -30.72 -6.07
N GLU A 7 -9.16 -31.69 -5.59
CA GLU A 7 -9.51 -31.79 -4.15
C GLU A 7 -8.27 -31.88 -3.26
N ALA A 8 -7.22 -32.55 -3.72
CA ALA A 8 -5.95 -32.66 -3.00
C ALA A 8 -5.23 -31.31 -2.79
N LEU A 9 -5.61 -30.26 -3.51
CA LEU A 9 -5.10 -28.90 -3.29
C LEU A 9 -5.64 -28.30 -1.98
N LEU A 10 -6.75 -28.83 -1.45
CA LEU A 10 -7.38 -28.45 -0.18
C LEU A 10 -6.74 -29.14 1.04
N ASP A 11 -5.66 -29.90 0.85
CA ASP A 11 -4.81 -30.35 1.95
C ASP A 11 -3.97 -29.17 2.46
N PHE A 12 -4.48 -28.51 3.50
CA PHE A 12 -3.84 -27.37 4.14
C PHE A 12 -2.71 -27.78 5.10
N ASP A 13 -2.59 -29.06 5.44
CA ASP A 13 -1.49 -29.58 6.25
C ASP A 13 -0.19 -29.74 5.45
N ARG A 14 -0.30 -29.70 4.11
CA ARG A 14 0.82 -29.77 3.18
C ARG A 14 1.13 -28.40 2.56
N PRO A 15 2.42 -28.05 2.40
CA PRO A 15 2.82 -26.85 1.66
C PRO A 15 2.23 -26.84 0.26
N ILE A 16 1.82 -25.66 -0.21
CA ILE A 16 1.14 -25.52 -1.51
C ILE A 16 2.01 -26.03 -2.66
N GLU A 17 3.33 -25.84 -2.58
CA GLU A 17 4.30 -26.32 -3.57
C GLU A 17 4.28 -27.84 -3.68
N ALA A 18 4.13 -28.55 -2.55
CA ALA A 18 4.07 -30.01 -2.53
C ALA A 18 2.73 -30.53 -3.06
N CYS A 19 1.63 -29.84 -2.77
CA CYS A 19 0.33 -30.16 -3.37
C CYS A 19 0.34 -29.92 -4.88
N VAL A 20 0.90 -28.79 -5.31
CA VAL A 20 1.03 -28.41 -6.72
C VAL A 20 1.90 -29.40 -7.47
N ALA A 21 3.07 -29.77 -6.96
CA ALA A 21 3.95 -30.74 -7.62
C ALA A 21 3.26 -32.11 -7.83
N ALA A 22 2.33 -32.47 -6.93
CA ALA A 22 1.56 -33.70 -7.04
C ALA A 22 0.35 -33.59 -7.98
N CYS A 23 -0.36 -32.45 -7.95
CA CYS A 23 -1.64 -32.29 -8.64
C CYS A 23 -1.54 -31.57 -9.99
N PHE A 24 -0.44 -30.87 -10.24
CA PHE A 24 -0.18 -30.08 -11.44
C PHE A 24 1.21 -30.41 -12.01
N PRO A 25 1.43 -31.66 -12.47
CA PRO A 25 2.73 -32.12 -12.94
C PRO A 25 3.25 -31.34 -14.16
N ASP A 26 2.36 -30.89 -15.05
CA ASP A 26 2.75 -30.14 -16.25
C ASP A 26 3.14 -28.70 -15.88
N SER A 27 2.37 -28.05 -15.00
CA SER A 27 2.77 -26.76 -14.42
C SER A 27 4.12 -26.87 -13.72
N HIS A 28 4.30 -27.89 -12.88
CA HIS A 28 5.53 -28.09 -12.13
C HIS A 28 6.73 -28.27 -13.08
N ALA A 29 6.60 -29.08 -14.13
CA ALA A 29 7.65 -29.30 -15.11
C ALA A 29 8.02 -28.00 -15.87
N LEU A 30 7.02 -27.19 -16.27
CA LEU A 30 7.26 -25.91 -16.95
C LEU A 30 7.94 -24.89 -16.03
N LEU A 31 7.47 -24.77 -14.78
CA LEU A 31 8.04 -23.87 -13.78
C LEU A 31 9.48 -24.30 -13.42
N ASP A 32 9.73 -25.59 -13.21
CA ASP A 32 11.08 -26.10 -12.94
C ASP A 32 12.01 -25.88 -14.14
N GLY A 33 11.53 -26.14 -15.36
CA GLY A 33 12.26 -25.85 -16.60
C GLY A 33 12.65 -24.38 -16.75
N ALA A 34 11.80 -23.47 -16.26
CA ALA A 34 12.02 -22.02 -16.28
C ALA A 34 12.68 -21.46 -15.00
N ARG A 35 13.01 -22.29 -14.00
CA ARG A 35 13.47 -21.85 -12.66
C ARG A 35 14.69 -20.93 -12.66
N ARG A 36 15.51 -20.97 -13.72
CA ARG A 36 16.68 -20.07 -13.89
C ARG A 36 16.30 -18.62 -14.22
N SER A 37 15.06 -18.38 -14.63
CA SER A 37 14.55 -17.08 -15.06
C SER A 37 13.32 -16.64 -14.27
N LEU A 38 12.77 -17.49 -13.39
CA LEU A 38 11.62 -17.18 -12.55
C LEU A 38 12.06 -16.56 -11.23
N PHE A 39 11.51 -15.38 -10.93
CA PHE A 39 11.73 -14.68 -9.65
C PHE A 39 10.52 -14.80 -8.71
N TYR A 40 9.31 -14.65 -9.24
CA TYR A 40 8.05 -14.75 -8.50
C TYR A 40 6.92 -15.12 -9.47
N SER A 41 6.11 -16.12 -9.10
CA SER A 41 4.99 -16.61 -9.89
C SER A 41 3.93 -17.22 -8.99
N LEU A 42 2.68 -17.26 -9.47
CA LEU A 42 1.71 -18.21 -8.93
C LEU A 42 2.25 -19.64 -9.13
N PRO A 43 1.92 -20.59 -8.24
CA PRO A 43 2.54 -21.90 -8.27
C PRO A 43 1.99 -22.81 -9.39
N VAL A 44 1.12 -22.29 -10.27
CA VAL A 44 0.58 -23.02 -11.43
C VAL A 44 0.83 -22.23 -12.71
N ALA A 45 1.00 -22.93 -13.83
CA ALA A 45 1.17 -22.36 -15.15
C ALA A 45 -0.19 -22.24 -15.85
N PHE A 46 -0.53 -21.01 -16.25
CA PHE A 46 -1.74 -20.71 -17.02
C PHE A 46 -1.43 -20.71 -18.52
N ASP A 47 -2.36 -21.21 -19.32
CA ASP A 47 -2.36 -21.04 -20.77
C ASP A 47 -3.39 -19.98 -21.18
N PRO A 48 -2.95 -18.77 -21.59
CA PRO A 48 -3.86 -17.73 -22.03
C PRO A 48 -4.76 -18.13 -23.21
N ALA A 49 -4.35 -19.10 -24.04
CA ALA A 49 -5.17 -19.58 -25.15
C ALA A 49 -6.40 -20.39 -24.70
N LEU A 50 -6.42 -20.84 -23.44
CA LEU A 50 -7.50 -21.65 -22.86
C LEU A 50 -8.39 -20.85 -21.88
N GLY A 51 -7.99 -19.63 -21.51
CA GLY A 51 -8.78 -18.77 -20.62
C GLY A 51 -10.05 -18.23 -21.28
N GLU A 52 -11.06 -17.86 -20.50
CA GLU A 52 -12.28 -17.26 -21.03
C GLU A 52 -12.89 -16.33 -19.98
N GLY A 53 -13.26 -15.11 -20.37
CA GLY A 53 -13.84 -14.17 -19.41
C GLY A 53 -12.86 -13.84 -18.28
N CYS A 54 -13.27 -14.02 -17.03
CA CYS A 54 -12.37 -13.86 -15.87
C CYS A 54 -11.78 -15.20 -15.38
N TYR A 55 -11.97 -16.30 -16.10
CA TYR A 55 -11.42 -17.61 -15.77
C TYR A 55 -10.08 -17.82 -16.46
N LEU A 56 -9.02 -18.00 -15.67
CA LEU A 56 -7.72 -18.43 -16.14
C LEU A 56 -7.65 -19.95 -16.12
N ALA A 57 -7.23 -20.56 -17.22
CA ALA A 57 -7.10 -22.00 -17.37
C ALA A 57 -5.64 -22.43 -17.23
N THR A 58 -5.39 -23.50 -16.48
CA THR A 58 -4.05 -24.08 -16.34
C THR A 58 -3.69 -24.92 -17.57
N VAL A 59 -2.39 -25.20 -17.72
CA VAL A 59 -1.92 -26.22 -18.67
C VAL A 59 -2.35 -27.64 -18.27
N ASP A 60 -2.44 -27.89 -16.96
CA ASP A 60 -2.88 -29.16 -16.39
C ASP A 60 -4.39 -29.35 -16.56
N ARG A 61 -4.79 -30.62 -16.64
CA ARG A 61 -6.16 -31.05 -16.92
C ARG A 61 -6.68 -32.02 -15.87
N ASP A 62 -7.99 -32.05 -15.72
CA ASP A 62 -8.69 -33.03 -14.90
C ASP A 62 -8.81 -34.40 -15.62
N GLU A 63 -9.44 -35.36 -14.96
CA GLU A 63 -9.64 -36.73 -15.50
C GLU A 63 -10.50 -36.77 -16.76
N THR A 64 -11.29 -35.72 -17.02
CA THR A 64 -12.11 -35.59 -18.23
C THR A 64 -11.37 -34.90 -19.39
N GLY A 65 -10.16 -34.39 -19.12
CA GLY A 65 -9.34 -33.65 -20.07
C GLY A 65 -9.65 -32.15 -20.12
N GLU A 66 -10.48 -31.62 -19.24
CA GLU A 66 -10.75 -30.18 -19.12
C GLU A 66 -9.64 -29.51 -18.30
N PRO A 67 -9.17 -28.30 -18.66
CA PRO A 67 -8.17 -27.60 -17.85
C PRO A 67 -8.77 -27.16 -16.52
N TRP A 68 -7.96 -27.22 -15.45
CA TRP A 68 -8.33 -26.61 -14.17
C TRP A 68 -8.46 -25.10 -14.32
N ARG A 69 -9.39 -24.49 -13.59
CA ARG A 69 -9.77 -23.08 -13.80
C ARG A 69 -9.81 -22.30 -12.50
N PHE A 70 -9.30 -21.08 -12.58
CA PHE A 70 -9.24 -20.12 -11.49
C PHE A 70 -9.97 -18.83 -11.89
N ILE A 71 -10.80 -18.26 -11.02
CA ILE A 71 -11.35 -16.92 -11.19
C ILE A 71 -10.29 -15.89 -10.80
N ASP A 72 -9.99 -14.95 -11.69
CA ASP A 72 -9.07 -13.84 -11.42
C ASP A 72 -9.82 -12.56 -11.01
N MET A 73 -9.82 -12.29 -9.71
CA MET A 73 -10.27 -11.01 -9.12
C MET A 73 -9.09 -10.07 -8.85
N GLY A 74 -7.98 -10.21 -9.58
CA GLY A 74 -6.86 -9.26 -9.63
C GLY A 74 -6.81 -8.44 -10.92
N ALA A 75 -7.63 -8.76 -11.93
CA ALA A 75 -7.60 -8.15 -13.26
C ALA A 75 -6.22 -8.15 -13.92
N LEU A 76 -5.45 -9.23 -13.70
CA LEU A 76 -4.02 -9.31 -14.03
C LEU A 76 -3.26 -8.04 -13.58
N ILE A 77 -3.40 -7.68 -12.31
CA ILE A 77 -2.87 -6.43 -11.73
C ILE A 77 -3.51 -5.19 -12.39
N ALA A 78 -4.83 -5.23 -12.57
CA ALA A 78 -5.63 -4.18 -13.22
C ALA A 78 -5.18 -3.81 -14.65
N THR A 79 -4.56 -4.75 -15.38
CA THR A 79 -4.16 -4.59 -16.79
C THR A 79 -5.24 -4.99 -17.78
N ARG A 80 -6.20 -5.83 -17.37
CA ARG A 80 -7.28 -6.30 -18.24
C ARG A 80 -8.61 -5.68 -17.83
N ALA A 81 -9.12 -4.81 -18.69
CA ALA A 81 -10.47 -4.24 -18.54
C ALA A 81 -11.54 -5.31 -18.79
N PHE A 82 -11.39 -6.09 -19.85
CA PHE A 82 -12.33 -7.12 -20.29
C PHE A 82 -11.72 -8.52 -20.15
N GLY A 83 -12.57 -9.53 -20.27
CA GLY A 83 -12.18 -10.93 -20.16
C GLY A 83 -11.15 -11.45 -21.17
N GLU A 84 -10.61 -12.62 -20.88
CA GLU A 84 -9.73 -13.40 -21.76
C GLU A 84 -10.45 -13.96 -22.98
N ASN A 85 -9.69 -14.14 -24.06
CA ASN A 85 -10.13 -14.63 -25.37
C ASN A 85 -11.39 -13.95 -25.92
N ASP A 86 -11.49 -12.64 -25.72
CA ASP A 86 -12.57 -11.84 -26.29
C ASP A 86 -12.60 -11.97 -27.84
N PRO A 87 -13.73 -12.42 -28.43
CA PRO A 87 -13.83 -12.59 -29.88
C PRO A 87 -13.64 -11.29 -30.67
N GLY A 88 -14.07 -10.15 -30.10
CA GLY A 88 -13.92 -8.83 -30.72
C GLY A 88 -12.46 -8.40 -30.83
N LEU A 89 -11.69 -8.53 -29.74
CA LEU A 89 -10.26 -8.23 -29.71
C LEU A 89 -9.47 -9.19 -30.61
N ASN A 90 -9.78 -10.49 -30.58
CA ASN A 90 -9.13 -11.47 -31.45
C ASN A 90 -9.35 -11.12 -32.92
N LYS A 91 -10.60 -10.81 -33.31
CA LYS A 91 -10.94 -10.37 -34.66
C LYS A 91 -10.17 -9.11 -35.07
N ALA A 92 -10.06 -8.11 -34.18
CA ALA A 92 -9.33 -6.88 -34.45
C ALA A 92 -7.83 -7.13 -34.69
N ILE A 93 -7.20 -7.98 -33.87
CA ILE A 93 -5.78 -8.34 -34.03
C ILE A 93 -5.56 -9.13 -35.33
N PHE A 94 -6.41 -10.11 -35.64
CA PHE A 94 -6.28 -10.90 -36.87
C PHE A 94 -6.46 -10.06 -38.14
N ALA A 95 -7.36 -9.06 -38.12
CA ALA A 95 -7.57 -8.17 -39.26
C ALA A 95 -6.34 -7.32 -39.61
N ASP A 96 -5.53 -6.95 -38.60
CA ASP A 96 -4.32 -6.13 -38.75
C ASP A 96 -3.03 -6.92 -38.48
N LEU A 97 -3.06 -8.25 -38.59
CA LEU A 97 -1.92 -9.15 -38.29
C LEU A 97 -0.61 -8.76 -39.01
N PRO A 98 -0.60 -8.30 -40.28
CA PRO A 98 0.63 -7.82 -40.92
C PRO A 98 1.31 -6.65 -40.17
N SER A 99 0.55 -5.77 -39.53
CA SER A 99 1.10 -4.66 -38.72
C SER A 99 1.64 -5.11 -37.36
N VAL A 100 1.22 -6.30 -36.90
CA VAL A 100 1.74 -6.93 -35.68
C VAL A 100 3.03 -7.68 -35.96
N VAL A 101 3.07 -8.47 -37.04
CA VAL A 101 4.25 -9.29 -37.39
C VAL A 101 5.45 -8.42 -37.77
N ASN A 102 5.21 -7.28 -38.41
CA ASN A 102 6.26 -6.33 -38.76
C ASN A 102 6.41 -5.27 -37.65
N ARG A 103 7.31 -5.52 -36.68
CA ARG A 103 7.56 -4.58 -35.57
C ARG A 103 8.39 -3.38 -36.04
N TYR A 104 7.90 -2.17 -35.78
CA TYR A 104 8.58 -0.92 -36.13
C TYR A 104 9.07 -0.18 -34.90
N ALA A 105 10.14 0.59 -35.08
CA ALA A 105 10.57 1.60 -34.13
C ALA A 105 9.73 2.87 -34.34
N HIS A 106 8.52 2.91 -33.75
CA HIS A 106 7.52 3.93 -34.09
C HIS A 106 7.97 5.35 -33.75
N SER A 107 8.95 5.53 -32.87
CA SER A 107 9.52 6.85 -32.57
C SER A 107 10.10 7.57 -33.78
N GLU A 108 10.70 6.82 -34.71
CA GLU A 108 11.35 7.35 -35.92
C GLU A 108 10.55 7.01 -37.18
N TYR A 109 9.94 5.82 -37.21
CA TYR A 109 9.23 5.28 -38.36
C TYR A 109 7.74 5.22 -38.07
N GLN A 110 7.08 6.37 -38.15
CA GLN A 110 5.63 6.45 -37.94
C GLN A 110 4.89 5.59 -39.00
N THR A 111 3.98 4.75 -38.54
CA THR A 111 3.18 3.85 -39.37
C THR A 111 1.73 4.33 -39.42
N VAL A 112 0.95 3.83 -40.38
CA VAL A 112 -0.50 4.07 -40.40
C VAL A 112 -1.16 3.65 -39.08
N LEU A 113 -0.68 2.54 -38.48
CA LEU A 113 -1.15 2.07 -37.18
C LEU A 113 -0.81 3.07 -36.06
N SER A 114 0.45 3.52 -35.95
CA SER A 114 0.85 4.45 -34.88
C SER A 114 0.14 5.79 -34.99
N LEU A 115 -0.06 6.30 -36.21
CA LEU A 115 -0.80 7.56 -36.44
C LEU A 115 -2.29 7.42 -36.11
N ARG A 116 -2.94 6.30 -36.49
CA ARG A 116 -4.33 6.00 -36.09
C ARG A 116 -4.47 5.88 -34.58
N PHE A 117 -3.51 5.24 -33.93
CA PHE A 117 -3.50 5.08 -32.47
C PHE A 117 -3.40 6.43 -31.76
N LYS A 118 -2.44 7.28 -32.16
CA LYS A 118 -2.29 8.64 -31.64
C LYS A 118 -3.58 9.47 -31.82
N ALA A 119 -4.19 9.43 -33.01
CA ALA A 119 -5.48 10.08 -33.24
C ALA A 119 -6.63 9.51 -32.39
N ALA A 120 -6.60 8.21 -32.07
CA ALA A 120 -7.58 7.59 -31.17
C ALA A 120 -7.41 8.06 -29.72
N LEU A 121 -6.18 8.35 -29.27
CA LEU A 121 -5.93 8.91 -27.93
C LEU A 121 -6.57 10.28 -27.73
N ASP A 122 -6.72 11.09 -28.78
CA ASP A 122 -7.40 12.40 -28.71
C ASP A 122 -8.86 12.27 -28.26
N ARG A 123 -9.52 11.13 -28.55
CA ARG A 123 -10.91 10.86 -28.14
C ARG A 123 -11.08 10.73 -26.63
N ILE A 124 -10.00 10.38 -25.93
CA ILE A 124 -10.01 10.08 -24.49
C ILE A 124 -9.06 10.97 -23.70
N ALA A 125 -8.40 11.95 -24.33
CA ALA A 125 -7.49 12.86 -23.67
C ALA A 125 -8.21 13.56 -22.50
N PRO A 126 -7.65 13.54 -21.27
CA PRO A 126 -8.23 14.26 -20.16
C PRO A 126 -8.31 15.77 -20.43
N SER A 127 -9.30 16.41 -19.80
CA SER A 127 -9.44 17.87 -19.89
C SER A 127 -8.15 18.56 -19.46
N GLY A 128 -7.75 19.63 -20.17
CA GLY A 128 -6.53 20.41 -19.88
C GLY A 128 -5.21 19.75 -20.30
N THR A 129 -5.20 18.49 -20.74
CA THR A 129 -4.00 17.77 -21.18
C THR A 129 -4.09 17.29 -22.64
N PRO A 130 -4.10 18.21 -23.63
CA PRO A 130 -4.37 17.86 -25.03
C PRO A 130 -3.20 17.19 -25.76
N ARG A 131 -1.98 17.29 -25.21
CA ARG A 131 -0.78 16.71 -25.83
C ARG A 131 -0.50 15.34 -25.22
N HIS A 132 0.00 14.40 -26.03
CA HIS A 132 0.31 13.08 -25.53
C HIS A 132 1.63 12.53 -26.09
N PHE A 133 2.31 11.71 -25.28
CA PHE A 133 3.51 10.97 -25.64
C PHE A 133 3.33 9.50 -25.26
N VAL A 134 3.70 8.58 -26.17
CA VAL A 134 3.49 7.14 -25.99
C VAL A 134 4.82 6.45 -25.68
N VAL A 135 4.78 5.50 -24.76
CA VAL A 135 5.89 4.63 -24.34
C VAL A 135 5.35 3.22 -24.10
N ASN A 136 6.16 2.31 -23.57
CA ASN A 136 5.76 0.89 -23.47
C ASN A 136 5.13 0.58 -22.12
N THR A 137 5.60 1.20 -21.05
CA THR A 137 5.20 0.85 -19.67
C THR A 137 4.75 2.05 -18.86
N GLY A 138 4.03 1.79 -17.75
CA GLY A 138 3.67 2.84 -16.79
C GLY A 138 4.90 3.49 -16.15
N ALA A 139 5.96 2.72 -15.88
CA ALA A 139 7.19 3.27 -15.31
C ALA A 139 7.88 4.24 -16.28
N GLU A 140 7.98 3.91 -17.57
CA GLU A 140 8.49 4.85 -18.58
C GLU A 140 7.60 6.10 -18.71
N ALA A 141 6.29 5.95 -18.56
CA ALA A 141 5.36 7.08 -18.64
C ALA A 141 5.56 8.02 -17.44
N VAL A 142 5.76 7.46 -16.23
CA VAL A 142 6.18 8.21 -15.04
C VAL A 142 7.52 8.90 -15.28
N GLU A 143 8.56 8.20 -15.73
CA GLU A 143 9.88 8.80 -16.00
C GLU A 143 9.79 10.01 -16.95
N ASN A 144 8.98 9.92 -18.01
CA ASN A 144 8.81 11.03 -18.94
C ASN A 144 7.94 12.17 -18.36
N ALA A 145 6.98 11.89 -17.48
CA ALA A 145 6.27 12.91 -16.71
C ALA A 145 7.23 13.70 -15.81
N LEU A 146 8.10 12.99 -15.08
CA LEU A 146 9.12 13.59 -14.20
C LEU A 146 10.07 14.47 -15.01
N LYS A 147 10.58 13.95 -16.14
CA LYS A 147 11.47 14.71 -17.04
C LYS A 147 10.81 15.97 -17.58
N ALA A 148 9.54 15.92 -17.98
CA ALA A 148 8.81 17.08 -18.47
C ALA A 148 8.72 18.18 -17.40
N ALA A 149 8.33 17.81 -16.18
CA ALA A 149 8.25 18.73 -15.04
C ALA A 149 9.61 19.33 -14.67
N LEU A 150 10.64 18.48 -14.51
CA LEU A 150 12.00 18.90 -14.15
C LEU A 150 12.62 19.81 -15.21
N LEU A 151 12.42 19.50 -16.51
CA LEU A 151 12.97 20.30 -17.60
C LEU A 151 12.28 21.66 -17.71
N VAL A 152 10.95 21.72 -17.61
CA VAL A 152 10.25 23.02 -17.56
C VAL A 152 10.71 23.82 -16.36
N ARG A 153 10.94 23.14 -15.23
CA ARG A 153 11.38 23.82 -14.03
C ARG A 153 12.79 24.39 -14.16
N SER A 154 13.75 23.69 -14.76
CA SER A 154 15.10 24.22 -14.98
C SER A 154 15.10 25.50 -15.83
N HIS A 155 14.16 25.63 -16.77
CA HIS A 155 14.02 26.85 -17.57
C HIS A 155 13.33 28.01 -16.82
N THR A 156 12.39 27.70 -15.93
CA THR A 156 11.56 28.72 -15.26
C THR A 156 12.11 29.19 -13.92
N ALA A 157 12.90 28.37 -13.21
CA ALA A 157 13.54 28.73 -11.94
C ALA A 157 14.82 29.57 -12.10
N GLY A 158 15.42 29.58 -13.29
CA GLY A 158 16.73 30.20 -13.52
C GLY A 158 17.90 29.43 -12.89
N GLU A 159 17.67 28.17 -12.50
CA GLU A 159 18.66 27.25 -11.94
C GLU A 159 19.00 26.15 -12.96
N LYS A 160 20.22 25.59 -12.88
CA LYS A 160 20.64 24.50 -13.79
C LYS A 160 19.97 23.16 -13.47
N GLU A 161 19.51 22.97 -12.24
CA GLU A 161 18.88 21.72 -11.77
C GLU A 161 17.36 21.86 -11.74
N GLY A 162 16.65 20.78 -12.09
CA GLY A 162 15.20 20.79 -12.32
C GLY A 162 14.32 20.83 -11.08
N GLY A 163 14.89 20.89 -9.87
CA GLY A 163 14.16 20.85 -8.60
C GLY A 163 13.83 19.43 -8.10
N VAL A 164 12.82 19.31 -7.23
CA VAL A 164 12.38 18.07 -6.60
C VAL A 164 10.93 17.73 -6.92
N ILE A 165 10.55 16.46 -6.78
CA ILE A 165 9.17 15.99 -6.98
C ILE A 165 8.58 15.63 -5.62
N VAL A 166 7.42 16.17 -5.28
CA VAL A 166 6.70 15.76 -4.06
C VAL A 166 5.81 14.56 -4.39
N SER A 167 5.87 13.52 -3.56
CA SER A 167 5.06 12.30 -3.69
C SER A 167 4.52 11.85 -2.33
N PHE A 168 3.68 10.80 -2.29
CA PHE A 168 2.87 10.48 -1.11
C PHE A 168 3.18 9.13 -0.47
N GLU A 169 3.11 9.05 0.86
CA GLU A 169 3.23 7.80 1.60
C GLU A 169 2.32 6.71 1.04
N GLY A 170 2.84 5.50 0.89
CA GLY A 170 2.11 4.35 0.33
C GLY A 170 2.01 4.33 -1.20
N ALA A 171 2.51 5.35 -1.91
CA ALA A 171 2.42 5.43 -3.36
C ALA A 171 3.22 4.34 -4.09
N PHE A 172 2.79 4.00 -5.30
CA PHE A 172 3.51 3.11 -6.20
C PHE A 172 3.43 3.60 -7.65
N HIS A 173 4.56 4.07 -8.18
CA HIS A 173 4.67 4.64 -9.52
C HIS A 173 5.59 3.84 -10.45
N GLY A 174 6.28 2.81 -9.94
CA GLY A 174 7.10 1.92 -10.75
C GLY A 174 8.39 1.49 -10.07
N ARG A 175 9.30 0.93 -10.87
CA ARG A 175 10.56 0.34 -10.38
C ARG A 175 11.80 0.75 -11.19
N THR A 176 11.66 1.59 -12.22
CA THR A 176 12.81 2.30 -12.80
C THR A 176 13.31 3.34 -11.80
N LEU A 177 14.57 3.76 -11.84
CA LEU A 177 15.17 4.53 -10.74
C LEU A 177 14.44 5.86 -10.41
N GLY A 178 13.91 6.59 -11.40
CA GLY A 178 13.12 7.79 -11.17
C GLY A 178 11.73 7.47 -10.63
N ALA A 179 11.02 6.51 -11.23
CA ALA A 179 9.72 6.05 -10.74
C ALA A 179 9.80 5.42 -9.33
N LEU A 180 10.93 4.79 -9.01
CA LEU A 180 11.22 4.20 -7.70
C LEU A 180 11.41 5.29 -6.64
N ALA A 181 11.99 6.44 -6.99
CA ALA A 181 12.19 7.54 -6.06
C ALA A 181 10.90 8.22 -5.59
N VAL A 182 9.82 8.08 -6.36
CA VAL A 182 8.48 8.54 -5.97
C VAL A 182 7.60 7.39 -5.46
N THR A 183 8.10 6.15 -5.41
CA THR A 183 7.39 4.97 -4.90
C THR A 183 7.72 4.74 -3.42
N HIS A 184 6.72 4.70 -2.55
CA HIS A 184 6.91 4.63 -1.09
C HIS A 184 6.55 3.25 -0.51
N ARG A 185 7.20 2.21 -1.08
CA ARG A 185 7.12 0.82 -0.60
C ARG A 185 8.50 0.34 -0.18
N LYS A 186 8.71 0.11 1.12
CA LYS A 186 10.02 -0.30 1.70
C LYS A 186 10.68 -1.46 0.94
N LYS A 187 9.94 -2.55 0.69
CA LYS A 187 10.44 -3.72 -0.05
C LYS A 187 10.86 -3.41 -1.50
N ALA A 188 10.30 -2.38 -2.14
CA ALA A 188 10.65 -2.02 -3.51
C ALA A 188 11.95 -1.18 -3.58
N ARG A 189 12.23 -0.37 -2.55
CA ARG A 189 13.38 0.55 -2.51
C ARG A 189 14.66 -0.07 -1.92
N LEU A 190 14.52 -1.11 -1.10
CA LEU A 190 15.64 -1.70 -0.37
C LEU A 190 16.78 -2.11 -1.31
N GLY A 191 17.99 -1.59 -1.06
CA GLY A 191 19.21 -1.93 -1.80
C GLY A 191 19.48 -1.11 -3.07
N PHE A 192 18.62 -0.14 -3.43
CA PHE A 192 18.81 0.70 -4.63
C PHE A 192 19.12 2.17 -4.29
N PRO A 193 20.02 2.83 -5.02
CA PRO A 193 20.18 4.28 -4.92
C PRO A 193 18.89 4.96 -5.40
N THR A 194 18.51 6.03 -4.72
CA THR A 194 17.27 6.77 -5.00
C THR A 194 17.49 8.27 -4.76
N PHE A 195 16.57 9.10 -5.24
CA PHE A 195 16.64 10.55 -5.05
C PHE A 195 16.07 10.93 -3.67
N ASP A 196 16.69 11.90 -3.02
CA ASP A 196 16.19 12.48 -1.76
C ASP A 196 15.10 13.51 -2.06
N TRP A 197 13.94 13.01 -2.49
CA TRP A 197 12.77 13.81 -2.84
C TRP A 197 11.72 13.75 -1.72
N PRO A 198 11.03 14.87 -1.46
CA PRO A 198 10.11 14.97 -0.33
C PRO A 198 8.89 14.06 -0.46
N GLN A 199 8.50 13.50 0.68
CA GLN A 199 7.32 12.67 0.85
C GLN A 199 6.31 13.35 1.79
N VAL A 200 5.02 13.28 1.45
CA VAL A 200 3.90 13.79 2.25
C VAL A 200 2.99 12.63 2.65
N ILE A 201 2.31 12.70 3.80
CA ILE A 201 1.34 11.66 4.17
C ILE A 201 0.16 11.63 3.19
N PHE A 202 -0.32 10.44 2.84
CA PHE A 202 -1.56 10.29 2.06
C PHE A 202 -2.76 10.33 3.02
N PRO A 203 -3.74 11.23 2.83
CA PRO A 203 -4.80 11.42 3.80
C PRO A 203 -5.94 10.43 3.57
N ILE A 204 -5.76 9.21 4.09
CA ILE A 204 -6.74 8.13 3.96
C ILE A 204 -8.08 8.57 4.56
N GLU A 205 -9.13 8.49 3.72
CA GLU A 205 -10.51 8.68 4.10
C GLU A 205 -10.99 7.52 4.97
N ASP A 206 -11.59 7.88 6.10
CA ASP A 206 -12.38 7.00 6.95
C ASP A 206 -13.81 7.58 7.06
N PRO A 207 -14.79 6.98 6.36
CA PRO A 207 -16.18 7.41 6.43
C PRO A 207 -16.80 7.31 7.83
N CYS A 208 -16.28 6.42 8.68
CA CYS A 208 -16.73 6.24 10.05
C CYS A 208 -16.09 7.25 11.02
N ALA A 209 -15.00 7.93 10.62
CA ALA A 209 -14.32 8.95 11.40
C ALA A 209 -14.06 10.26 10.62
N PRO A 210 -15.11 11.03 10.25
CA PRO A 210 -14.96 12.24 9.43
C PRO A 210 -14.00 13.30 10.02
N ALA A 211 -13.99 13.46 11.35
CA ALA A 211 -13.08 14.38 12.02
C ALA A 211 -11.61 13.95 11.94
N ALA A 212 -11.34 12.64 11.97
CA ALA A 212 -9.99 12.11 11.80
C ALA A 212 -9.52 12.26 10.35
N THR A 213 -10.41 11.97 9.39
CA THR A 213 -10.20 12.24 7.96
C THR A 213 -9.84 13.71 7.73
N GLN A 214 -10.62 14.65 8.29
CA GLN A 214 -10.32 16.07 8.17
C GLN A 214 -8.93 16.44 8.71
N ARG A 215 -8.55 15.93 9.89
CA ARG A 215 -7.22 16.19 10.47
C ARG A 215 -6.09 15.66 9.60
N ARG A 216 -6.24 14.45 9.04
CA ARG A 216 -5.25 13.85 8.12
C ARG A 216 -5.10 14.67 6.83
N GLU A 217 -6.21 15.12 6.26
CA GLU A 217 -6.21 15.98 5.07
C GLU A 217 -5.49 17.31 5.33
N GLU A 218 -5.79 17.97 6.46
CA GLU A 218 -5.14 19.21 6.87
C GLU A 218 -3.64 19.01 7.13
N GLN A 219 -3.25 17.90 7.76
CA GLN A 219 -1.84 17.57 7.98
C GLN A 219 -1.10 17.32 6.66
N SER A 220 -1.69 16.58 5.73
CA SER A 220 -1.13 16.34 4.39
C SER A 220 -0.91 17.65 3.62
N LEU A 221 -1.94 18.50 3.56
CA LEU A 221 -1.86 19.81 2.91
C LEU A 221 -0.84 20.73 3.60
N ARG A 222 -0.74 20.67 4.94
CA ARG A 222 0.23 21.46 5.70
C ARG A 222 1.66 21.06 5.37
N GLN A 223 1.97 19.76 5.34
CA GLN A 223 3.30 19.28 4.97
C GLN A 223 3.69 19.75 3.56
N LEU A 224 2.79 19.66 2.58
CA LEU A 224 3.02 20.19 1.24
C LEU A 224 3.21 21.72 1.26
N TRP A 225 2.36 22.45 1.97
CA TRP A 225 2.47 23.90 2.10
C TRP A 225 3.81 24.33 2.70
N GLU A 226 4.29 23.65 3.75
CA GLU A 226 5.61 23.90 4.35
C GLU A 226 6.77 23.65 3.35
N ILE A 227 6.65 22.63 2.49
CA ILE A 227 7.60 22.37 1.40
C ILE A 227 7.57 23.49 0.35
N LEU A 228 6.42 24.07 0.05
CA LEU A 228 6.27 25.13 -0.97
C LEU A 228 6.67 26.51 -0.44
N GLN A 229 6.11 26.93 0.70
CA GLN A 229 6.27 28.24 1.31
C GLN A 229 7.61 28.39 2.06
N GLY A 230 8.10 27.28 2.66
CA GLY A 230 9.10 27.26 3.74
C GLY A 230 8.44 27.18 5.13
N HIS A 231 9.20 26.86 6.18
CA HIS A 231 8.66 26.79 7.55
C HIS A 231 7.99 28.12 7.94
N GLY A 232 6.71 28.06 8.28
CA GLY A 232 5.88 29.20 8.66
C GLY A 232 5.06 28.91 9.92
N LEU A 233 4.42 29.94 10.47
CA LEU A 233 3.55 29.79 11.64
C LEU A 233 2.27 29.04 11.25
N ARG A 234 1.80 28.14 12.12
CA ARG A 234 0.58 27.33 11.93
C ARG A 234 -0.67 28.15 11.63
N GLU A 235 -0.75 29.36 12.18
CA GLU A 235 -1.84 30.32 11.97
C GLU A 235 -1.95 30.76 10.50
N ALA A 236 -0.81 30.96 9.82
CA ALA A 236 -0.79 31.39 8.43
C ALA A 236 -1.39 30.32 7.48
N PHE A 237 -1.09 29.04 7.74
CA PHE A 237 -1.68 27.94 6.97
C PHE A 237 -3.20 27.82 7.20
N ALA A 238 -3.65 27.98 8.44
CA ALA A 238 -5.09 27.91 8.76
C ALA A 238 -5.89 29.02 8.04
N GLU A 239 -5.34 30.23 7.96
CA GLU A 239 -5.96 31.32 7.21
C GLU A 239 -5.99 31.07 5.70
N GLU A 240 -4.92 30.50 5.12
CA GLU A 240 -4.88 30.13 3.71
C GLU A 240 -5.93 29.08 3.36
N LEU A 241 -6.02 28.04 4.19
CA LEU A 241 -7.01 26.99 4.04
C LEU A 241 -8.44 27.54 4.12
N ALA A 242 -8.71 28.46 5.05
CA ALA A 242 -10.03 29.10 5.20
C ALA A 242 -10.39 29.94 3.95
N ARG A 243 -9.43 30.61 3.32
CA ARG A 243 -9.66 31.35 2.06
C ARG A 243 -9.95 30.41 0.90
N MET A 244 -9.21 29.31 0.79
CA MET A 244 -9.46 28.26 -0.20
C MET A 244 -10.86 27.67 -0.04
N ASP A 245 -11.28 27.38 1.19
CA ASP A 245 -12.63 26.88 1.47
C ASP A 245 -13.72 27.89 1.11
N THR A 246 -13.51 29.16 1.44
CA THR A 246 -14.42 30.24 1.06
C THR A 246 -14.57 30.33 -0.46
N PHE A 247 -13.46 30.19 -1.20
CA PHE A 247 -13.48 30.15 -2.66
C PHE A 247 -14.22 28.92 -3.19
N LEU A 248 -13.92 27.73 -2.67
CA LEU A 248 -14.55 26.46 -3.08
C LEU A 248 -16.05 26.39 -2.76
N ALA A 249 -16.51 27.11 -1.74
CA ALA A 249 -17.92 27.26 -1.42
C ALA A 249 -18.64 28.26 -2.35
N GLY A 250 -17.89 29.13 -3.02
CA GLY A 250 -18.39 30.07 -4.02
C GLY A 250 -18.29 29.55 -5.45
N HIS A 251 -18.71 30.37 -6.41
CA HIS A 251 -18.54 30.14 -7.85
C HIS A 251 -17.61 31.20 -8.47
N GLY A 252 -16.49 31.47 -7.82
CA GLY A 252 -15.51 32.46 -8.27
C GLY A 252 -14.66 31.95 -9.44
N ASP A 253 -14.06 32.88 -10.18
CA ASP A 253 -13.07 32.56 -11.21
C ASP A 253 -11.74 32.15 -10.56
N VAL A 254 -11.29 30.92 -10.85
CA VAL A 254 -10.06 30.34 -10.28
C VAL A 254 -8.81 31.16 -10.64
N THR A 255 -8.77 31.75 -11.83
CA THR A 255 -7.62 32.53 -12.31
C THR A 255 -7.43 33.79 -11.45
N SER A 256 -8.52 34.52 -11.22
CA SER A 256 -8.55 35.73 -10.39
C SER A 256 -8.23 35.44 -8.92
N PHE A 257 -8.76 34.34 -8.37
CA PHE A 257 -8.44 33.91 -7.01
C PHE A 257 -6.95 33.56 -6.85
N VAL A 258 -6.39 32.78 -7.78
CA VAL A 258 -4.96 32.42 -7.77
C VAL A 258 -4.08 33.65 -7.90
N ALA A 259 -4.43 34.64 -8.74
CA ALA A 259 -3.69 35.88 -8.85
C ALA A 259 -3.66 36.67 -7.53
N ALA A 260 -4.81 36.80 -6.86
CA ALA A 260 -4.91 37.49 -5.57
C ALA A 260 -4.10 36.79 -4.47
N GLU A 261 -4.13 35.46 -4.40
CA GLU A 261 -3.33 34.71 -3.42
C GLU A 261 -1.83 34.80 -3.70
N ARG A 262 -1.42 34.82 -4.98
CA ARG A 262 0.00 35.04 -5.38
C ARG A 262 0.52 36.40 -4.94
N GLU A 263 -0.28 37.45 -5.07
CA GLU A 263 0.07 38.78 -4.57
C GLU A 263 0.25 38.78 -3.05
N ARG A 264 -0.62 38.05 -2.33
CA ARG A 264 -0.59 37.95 -0.86
C ARG A 264 0.65 37.21 -0.33
N ILE A 265 1.02 36.07 -0.91
CA ILE A 265 2.20 35.30 -0.46
C ILE A 265 3.53 35.92 -0.90
N GLY A 266 3.49 36.75 -1.94
CA GLY A 266 4.61 37.54 -2.43
C GLY A 266 5.64 36.75 -3.26
N PRO A 267 6.50 37.48 -4.01
CA PRO A 267 7.39 36.91 -5.00
C PRO A 267 8.49 36.01 -4.40
N GLY A 268 8.89 36.25 -3.15
CA GLY A 268 9.90 35.45 -2.47
C GLY A 268 9.43 34.02 -2.18
N ALA A 269 8.19 33.85 -1.72
CA ALA A 269 7.59 32.53 -1.50
C ALA A 269 7.39 31.80 -2.82
N LEU A 270 6.87 32.49 -3.84
CA LEU A 270 6.72 31.93 -5.18
C LEU A 270 8.03 31.45 -5.76
N LYS A 271 9.11 32.23 -5.64
CA LYS A 271 10.44 31.83 -6.09
C LYS A 271 10.93 30.58 -5.36
N ARG A 272 10.74 30.48 -4.04
CA ARG A 272 11.12 29.28 -3.27
C ARG A 272 10.34 28.06 -3.70
N ALA A 273 9.04 28.19 -3.95
CA ALA A 273 8.20 27.08 -4.40
C ALA A 273 8.65 26.49 -5.74
N LEU A 274 9.37 27.26 -6.58
CA LEU A 274 9.96 26.75 -7.82
C LEU A 274 11.02 25.65 -7.57
N ARG A 275 11.53 25.47 -6.35
CA ARG A 275 12.34 24.27 -6.04
C ARG A 275 11.56 22.97 -6.24
N VAL A 276 10.23 23.03 -6.18
CA VAL A 276 9.33 21.91 -6.46
C VAL A 276 8.94 21.94 -7.94
N ALA A 277 9.30 20.88 -8.64
CA ALA A 277 9.04 20.69 -10.06
C ALA A 277 7.61 20.22 -10.32
N ALA A 278 7.08 19.35 -9.45
CA ALA A 278 5.70 18.86 -9.51
C ALA A 278 5.28 18.18 -8.20
N VAL A 279 3.96 18.02 -8.04
CA VAL A 279 3.33 17.11 -7.09
C VAL A 279 2.76 15.93 -7.86
N LEU A 280 3.14 14.70 -7.52
CA LEU A 280 2.70 13.45 -8.14
C LEU A 280 1.84 12.63 -7.16
N ILE A 281 0.65 12.23 -7.58
CA ILE A 281 -0.30 11.49 -6.72
C ILE A 281 -1.18 10.53 -7.53
N GLU A 282 -1.50 9.37 -6.96
CA GLU A 282 -2.53 8.47 -7.48
C GLU A 282 -3.93 8.96 -7.03
N PRO A 283 -4.97 9.01 -7.88
CA PRO A 283 -6.34 9.31 -7.44
C PRO A 283 -6.85 8.33 -6.38
N VAL A 284 -6.47 7.06 -6.53
CA VAL A 284 -6.68 5.97 -5.57
C VAL A 284 -5.39 5.17 -5.53
N GLN A 285 -4.73 5.07 -4.37
CA GLN A 285 -3.47 4.32 -4.27
C GLN A 285 -3.73 2.82 -4.37
N GLY A 286 -3.31 2.21 -5.48
CA GLY A 286 -3.58 0.80 -5.76
C GLY A 286 -2.79 -0.16 -4.87
N GLU A 287 -1.45 -0.15 -5.04
CA GLU A 287 -0.55 -1.02 -4.28
C GLU A 287 -0.47 -0.66 -2.79
N GLY A 288 -0.72 0.60 -2.44
CA GLY A 288 -0.78 1.09 -1.06
C GLY A 288 -1.92 0.49 -0.22
N GLY A 289 -2.91 -0.14 -0.86
CA GLY A 289 -4.05 -0.75 -0.15
C GLY A 289 -5.39 -0.20 -0.62
N VAL A 290 -5.55 0.20 -1.88
CA VAL A 290 -6.77 0.87 -2.38
C VAL A 290 -7.16 2.02 -1.44
N ARG A 291 -6.20 2.89 -1.15
CA ARG A 291 -6.38 4.03 -0.24
C ARG A 291 -7.00 5.19 -1.02
N MET A 292 -8.06 5.78 -0.47
CA MET A 292 -8.79 6.90 -1.06
C MET A 292 -8.68 8.13 -0.17
N ALA A 293 -8.80 9.31 -0.76
CA ALA A 293 -8.94 10.59 -0.08
C ALA A 293 -10.18 11.31 -0.62
N THR A 294 -10.72 12.27 0.13
CA THR A 294 -12.00 12.89 -0.28
C THR A 294 -11.83 13.84 -1.49
N PRO A 295 -12.90 14.08 -2.26
CA PRO A 295 -12.93 15.15 -3.26
C PRO A 295 -12.57 16.53 -2.70
N ARG A 296 -12.88 16.81 -1.43
CA ARG A 296 -12.51 18.07 -0.76
C ARG A 296 -11.00 18.24 -0.69
N TYR A 297 -10.27 17.18 -0.33
CA TYR A 297 -8.81 17.20 -0.29
C TYR A 297 -8.21 17.51 -1.67
N PHE A 298 -8.65 16.80 -2.72
CA PHE A 298 -8.09 17.00 -4.06
C PHE A 298 -8.39 18.39 -4.64
N ARG A 299 -9.56 18.98 -4.36
CA ARG A 299 -9.87 20.37 -4.75
C ARG A 299 -8.94 21.37 -4.06
N ARG A 300 -8.69 21.19 -2.76
CA ARG A 300 -7.72 22.01 -2.01
C ARG A 300 -6.29 21.81 -2.51
N LEU A 301 -5.88 20.57 -2.75
CA LEU A 301 -4.58 20.23 -3.34
C LEU A 301 -4.39 20.96 -4.68
N ARG A 302 -5.41 20.94 -5.55
CA ARG A 302 -5.33 21.64 -6.84
C ARG A 302 -5.17 23.15 -6.66
N LEU A 303 -5.97 23.80 -5.80
CA LEU A 303 -5.79 25.23 -5.52
C LEU A 303 -4.39 25.55 -5.00
N LEU A 304 -3.89 24.76 -4.05
CA LEU A 304 -2.57 24.95 -3.49
C LEU A 304 -1.49 24.86 -4.58
N THR A 305 -1.54 23.85 -5.44
CA THR A 305 -0.59 23.69 -6.56
C THR A 305 -0.66 24.87 -7.55
N LEU A 306 -1.87 25.38 -7.84
CA LEU A 306 -2.06 26.54 -8.70
C LEU A 306 -1.49 27.83 -8.08
N ILE A 307 -1.79 28.10 -6.81
CA ILE A 307 -1.29 29.28 -6.08
C ILE A 307 0.24 29.34 -6.18
N PHE A 308 0.92 28.22 -5.91
CA PHE A 308 2.38 28.13 -5.90
C PHE A 308 3.03 27.89 -7.27
N ASN A 309 2.24 27.80 -8.35
CA ASN A 309 2.74 27.53 -9.71
C ASN A 309 3.55 26.23 -9.81
N VAL A 310 3.03 25.17 -9.19
CA VAL A 310 3.60 23.82 -9.21
C VAL A 310 2.66 22.89 -9.98
N PRO A 311 3.13 22.19 -11.02
CA PRO A 311 2.34 21.18 -11.73
C PRO A 311 1.77 20.09 -10.82
N LEU A 312 0.51 19.71 -11.07
CA LEU A 312 -0.13 18.54 -10.48
C LEU A 312 -0.17 17.41 -11.51
N ILE A 313 0.40 16.26 -11.14
CA ILE A 313 0.45 15.04 -11.94
C ILE A 313 -0.42 13.98 -11.28
N PHE A 314 -1.40 13.45 -12.02
CA PHE A 314 -2.11 12.25 -11.61
C PHE A 314 -1.49 11.01 -12.24
N ASP A 315 -1.11 10.03 -11.40
CA ASP A 315 -0.82 8.67 -11.84
C ASP A 315 -2.12 7.87 -11.90
N GLU A 316 -2.66 7.73 -13.12
CA GLU A 316 -3.85 6.95 -13.42
C GLU A 316 -3.50 5.60 -14.06
N VAL A 317 -2.27 5.10 -13.89
CA VAL A 317 -1.84 3.81 -14.46
C VAL A 317 -2.78 2.68 -14.03
N GLN A 318 -3.25 2.66 -12.78
CA GLN A 318 -4.20 1.63 -12.31
C GLN A 318 -5.68 2.04 -12.46
N THR A 319 -5.99 3.30 -12.16
CA THR A 319 -7.36 3.81 -12.04
C THR A 319 -8.00 4.22 -13.36
N GLY A 320 -7.18 4.62 -14.34
CA GLY A 320 -7.63 5.18 -15.60
C GLY A 320 -8.36 4.18 -16.49
N PHE A 321 -9.04 4.72 -17.50
CA PHE A 321 -9.83 4.00 -18.50
C PHE A 321 -11.01 3.24 -17.92
N GLY A 322 -11.80 3.91 -17.09
CA GLY A 322 -13.09 3.38 -16.66
C GLY A 322 -13.10 2.67 -15.31
N ALA A 323 -11.95 2.30 -14.72
CA ALA A 323 -11.93 1.30 -13.63
C ALA A 323 -12.75 1.73 -12.39
N THR A 324 -12.84 3.03 -12.16
CA THR A 324 -13.58 3.64 -11.04
C THR A 324 -15.01 4.06 -11.42
N GLY A 325 -15.50 3.68 -12.60
CA GLY A 325 -16.80 4.11 -13.15
C GLY A 325 -16.79 5.51 -13.79
N ARG A 326 -15.63 6.16 -13.89
CA ARG A 326 -15.36 7.36 -14.70
C ARG A 326 -14.25 7.03 -15.69
N LEU A 327 -14.17 7.76 -16.81
CA LEU A 327 -13.10 7.51 -17.78
C LEU A 327 -11.73 7.71 -17.10
N TRP A 328 -11.59 8.81 -16.37
CA TRP A 328 -10.45 9.09 -15.50
C TRP A 328 -10.93 9.26 -14.06
N ALA A 329 -10.22 8.67 -13.09
CA ALA A 329 -10.65 8.70 -11.70
C ALA A 329 -10.60 10.10 -11.08
N HIS A 330 -9.70 10.98 -11.53
CA HIS A 330 -9.66 12.36 -11.03
C HIS A 330 -10.94 13.16 -11.36
N GLU A 331 -11.77 12.71 -12.31
CA GLU A 331 -13.07 13.32 -12.61
C GLU A 331 -14.06 13.22 -11.44
N HIS A 332 -13.84 12.29 -10.49
CA HIS A 332 -14.66 12.22 -9.28
C HIS A 332 -14.45 13.40 -8.33
N PHE A 333 -13.37 14.17 -8.50
CA PHE A 333 -12.98 15.20 -7.54
C PHE A 333 -13.50 16.59 -7.86
N ASP A 334 -14.02 16.81 -9.07
CA ASP A 334 -14.53 18.11 -9.53
C ASP A 334 -13.52 19.25 -9.27
N LEU A 335 -12.31 19.08 -9.83
CA LEU A 335 -11.20 19.98 -9.59
C LEU A 335 -11.52 21.40 -10.11
N PRO A 336 -11.13 22.46 -9.39
CA PRO A 336 -11.37 23.84 -9.80
C PRO A 336 -10.63 24.24 -11.08
N ALA A 337 -9.60 23.48 -11.46
CA ALA A 337 -8.97 23.50 -12.77
C ALA A 337 -8.43 22.10 -13.09
N PRO A 338 -8.28 21.74 -14.38
CA PRO A 338 -7.76 20.43 -14.76
C PRO A 338 -6.32 20.19 -14.26
N PRO A 339 -5.86 18.94 -14.14
CA PRO A 339 -4.46 18.64 -13.82
C PRO A 339 -3.52 19.02 -14.96
N ASP A 340 -2.22 19.06 -14.68
CA ASP A 340 -1.22 19.45 -15.67
C ASP A 340 -0.69 18.24 -16.45
N VAL A 341 -0.73 17.05 -15.83
CA VAL A 341 -0.32 15.78 -16.43
C VAL A 341 -1.20 14.65 -15.92
N VAL A 342 -1.55 13.72 -16.80
CA VAL A 342 -2.18 12.44 -16.46
C VAL A 342 -1.36 11.31 -17.09
N ILE A 343 -0.89 10.39 -16.25
CA ILE A 343 -0.12 9.22 -16.66
C ILE A 343 -1.05 8.02 -16.71
N TRP A 344 -0.95 7.21 -17.75
CA TRP A 344 -1.78 6.03 -17.91
C TRP A 344 -1.00 4.86 -18.51
N ALA A 345 -1.32 3.63 -18.08
CA ALA A 345 -0.79 2.42 -18.69
C ALA A 345 -1.73 1.24 -18.40
N LYS A 346 -1.19 0.04 -18.14
CA LYS A 346 -1.95 -1.17 -17.79
C LYS A 346 -3.06 -1.47 -18.81
N LYS A 347 -4.29 -1.00 -18.57
CA LYS A 347 -5.43 -1.14 -19.50
C LYS A 347 -5.17 -0.51 -20.87
N ALA A 348 -4.31 0.50 -20.93
CA ALA A 348 -3.82 1.07 -22.19
C ALA A 348 -2.99 0.09 -23.04
N GLN A 349 -2.43 -0.96 -22.42
CA GLN A 349 -1.45 -1.90 -22.99
C GLN A 349 -0.10 -1.27 -23.40
N ASN A 350 -0.04 0.05 -23.47
CA ASN A 350 1.15 0.89 -23.62
C ASN A 350 1.25 1.86 -22.44
N GLY A 351 2.37 2.55 -22.29
CA GLY A 351 2.43 3.74 -21.45
C GLY A 351 2.01 4.97 -22.23
N VAL A 352 1.21 5.85 -21.62
CA VAL A 352 0.74 7.09 -22.22
C VAL A 352 0.88 8.21 -21.21
N LEU A 353 1.45 9.31 -21.65
CA LEU A 353 1.59 10.54 -20.90
C LEU A 353 0.73 11.61 -21.57
N PHE A 354 -0.37 12.03 -20.96
CA PHE A 354 -1.11 13.22 -21.38
C PHE A 354 -0.60 14.44 -20.62
N VAL A 355 -0.31 15.55 -21.31
CA VAL A 355 0.24 16.76 -20.71
C VAL A 355 -0.47 18.02 -21.20
N SER A 356 -0.46 19.06 -20.38
CA SER A 356 -0.85 20.41 -20.76
C SER A 356 0.12 20.99 -21.80
N GLU A 357 -0.33 21.99 -22.56
CA GLU A 357 0.52 22.69 -23.54
C GLU A 357 1.79 23.27 -22.90
N ALA A 358 1.70 23.75 -21.66
CA ALA A 358 2.83 24.32 -20.93
C ALA A 358 3.92 23.30 -20.59
N LEU A 359 3.57 22.00 -20.48
CA LEU A 359 4.50 20.92 -20.15
C LEU A 359 4.89 20.06 -21.35
N ALA A 360 4.38 20.35 -22.55
CA ALA A 360 4.64 19.61 -23.78
C ALA A 360 6.02 19.91 -24.41
N VAL A 361 7.07 20.02 -23.57
CA VAL A 361 8.44 20.34 -24.01
C VAL A 361 9.09 19.26 -24.87
N PHE A 362 8.55 18.03 -24.85
CA PHE A 362 9.07 16.93 -25.66
C PHE A 362 9.01 17.16 -27.17
N PHE A 363 8.10 18.01 -27.66
CA PHE A 363 8.07 18.40 -29.08
C PHE A 363 9.22 19.35 -29.49
N GLN A 364 9.89 19.98 -28.53
CA GLN A 364 10.94 20.98 -28.78
C GLN A 364 12.34 20.41 -28.50
N GLU A 365 12.42 19.27 -27.80
CA GLU A 365 13.64 18.70 -27.23
C GLU A 365 13.72 17.19 -27.54
N GLU A 366 13.58 16.85 -28.82
CA GLU A 366 13.43 15.49 -29.36
C GLU A 366 14.46 14.49 -28.82
N LYS A 367 15.73 14.91 -28.61
CA LYS A 367 16.78 14.04 -28.08
C LYS A 367 16.68 13.73 -26.59
N LYS A 368 15.87 14.50 -25.83
CA LYS A 368 15.64 14.26 -24.40
C LYS A 368 14.47 13.31 -24.17
N PHE A 369 13.54 13.18 -25.10
CA PHE A 369 12.34 12.33 -24.98
C PHE A 369 12.24 11.38 -26.17
N ASN A 370 12.71 10.14 -25.98
CA ASN A 370 12.63 9.12 -27.02
C ASN A 370 12.63 7.72 -26.38
N THR A 371 11.96 6.76 -27.03
CA THR A 371 12.08 5.33 -26.78
C THR A 371 12.05 4.63 -28.13
N THR A 372 12.85 3.59 -28.36
CA THR A 372 12.91 2.92 -29.68
C THR A 372 11.54 2.49 -30.20
N TRP A 373 10.64 2.04 -29.33
CA TRP A 373 9.39 1.42 -29.75
C TRP A 373 8.20 2.39 -29.78
N GLU A 374 8.17 3.40 -28.90
CA GLU A 374 7.01 4.32 -28.73
C GLU A 374 5.66 3.58 -28.62
N GLY A 375 5.68 2.46 -27.87
CA GLY A 375 4.56 1.53 -27.71
C GLY A 375 4.62 0.33 -28.67
N ASP A 376 3.92 -0.75 -28.32
CA ASP A 376 3.84 -1.96 -29.11
C ASP A 376 2.58 -2.01 -30.01
N SER A 377 2.73 -2.52 -31.23
CA SER A 377 1.65 -2.58 -32.23
C SER A 377 0.44 -3.42 -31.77
N VAL A 378 0.66 -4.48 -30.99
CA VAL A 378 -0.44 -5.34 -30.49
C VAL A 378 -1.25 -4.58 -29.45
N GLY A 379 -0.57 -3.90 -28.52
CA GLY A 379 -1.18 -3.03 -27.52
C GLY A 379 -1.98 -1.90 -28.16
N MET A 380 -1.46 -1.28 -29.23
CA MET A 380 -2.18 -0.22 -29.97
C MET A 380 -3.51 -0.74 -30.54
N LEU A 381 -3.49 -1.87 -31.25
CA LEU A 381 -4.69 -2.49 -31.83
C LEU A 381 -5.68 -2.92 -30.74
N ARG A 382 -5.19 -3.61 -29.71
CA ARG A 382 -6.00 -4.08 -28.59
C ARG A 382 -6.67 -2.92 -27.87
N LEU A 383 -5.96 -1.81 -27.67
CA LEU A 383 -6.52 -0.64 -27.01
C LEU A 383 -7.61 0.01 -27.87
N MET A 384 -7.34 0.30 -29.14
CA MET A 384 -8.35 0.89 -30.04
C MET A 384 -9.62 0.05 -30.08
N ALA A 385 -9.49 -1.29 -30.16
CA ALA A 385 -10.64 -2.18 -30.11
C ALA A 385 -11.35 -2.20 -28.74
N SER A 386 -10.61 -1.98 -27.64
CA SER A 386 -11.17 -1.88 -26.30
C SER A 386 -11.90 -0.56 -26.06
N MET A 387 -11.46 0.55 -26.68
CA MET A 387 -12.11 1.86 -26.57
C MET A 387 -13.56 1.81 -27.02
N ASP A 388 -13.85 1.12 -28.12
CA ASP A 388 -15.20 1.05 -28.67
C ASP A 388 -16.13 0.10 -27.87
N ARG A 389 -15.56 -0.70 -26.95
CA ARG A 389 -16.31 -1.58 -26.03
C ARG A 389 -16.58 -0.97 -24.66
N LEU A 390 -15.95 0.16 -24.33
CA LEU A 390 -16.06 0.75 -23.00
C LEU A 390 -17.47 1.26 -22.74
N ASP A 391 -18.19 0.59 -21.85
CA ASP A 391 -19.47 1.01 -21.30
C ASP A 391 -19.30 1.32 -19.81
N LEU A 392 -19.26 2.60 -19.46
CA LEU A 392 -19.09 3.04 -18.06
C LEU A 392 -20.29 2.68 -17.18
N ASP A 393 -21.50 2.55 -17.73
CA ASP A 393 -22.67 2.13 -16.95
C ASP A 393 -22.59 0.66 -16.60
N GLN A 394 -22.08 -0.17 -17.52
CA GLN A 394 -21.74 -1.56 -17.22
C GLN A 394 -20.66 -1.65 -16.13
N VAL A 395 -19.58 -0.87 -16.20
CA VAL A 395 -18.55 -0.87 -15.13
C VAL A 395 -19.16 -0.54 -13.77
N ARG A 396 -19.98 0.53 -13.69
CA ARG A 396 -20.63 0.94 -12.44
C ARG A 396 -21.53 -0.16 -11.90
N ARG A 397 -22.32 -0.80 -12.77
CA ARG A 397 -23.20 -1.93 -12.39
C ARG A 397 -22.40 -3.10 -11.82
N THR A 398 -21.35 -3.54 -12.53
CA THR A 398 -20.47 -4.63 -12.06
C THR A 398 -19.83 -4.29 -10.72
N GLY A 399 -19.34 -3.05 -10.57
CA GLY A 399 -18.77 -2.53 -9.33
C GLY A 399 -19.75 -2.56 -8.15
N LEU A 400 -20.97 -2.06 -8.35
CA LEU A 400 -22.01 -2.06 -7.32
C LEU A 400 -22.37 -3.48 -6.86
N ILE A 401 -22.48 -4.44 -7.79
CA ILE A 401 -22.74 -5.84 -7.48
C ILE A 401 -21.61 -6.43 -6.63
N ALA A 402 -20.36 -6.23 -7.07
CA ALA A 402 -19.19 -6.74 -6.34
C ALA A 402 -19.03 -6.11 -4.95
N GLN A 403 -19.25 -4.80 -4.84
CA GLN A 403 -19.21 -4.08 -3.58
C GLN A 403 -20.28 -4.60 -2.61
N ALA A 404 -21.55 -4.70 -3.05
CA ALA A 404 -22.63 -5.22 -2.21
C ALA A 404 -22.35 -6.66 -1.74
N ALA A 405 -21.73 -7.49 -2.58
CA ALA A 405 -21.38 -8.85 -2.21
C ALA A 405 -20.25 -8.91 -1.17
N LEU A 406 -19.25 -8.03 -1.27
CA LEU A 406 -18.20 -7.89 -0.25
C LEU A 406 -18.74 -7.33 1.06
N GLU A 407 -19.66 -6.36 1.02
CA GLU A 407 -20.35 -5.82 2.20
C GLU A 407 -21.19 -6.90 2.90
N GLY A 408 -21.85 -7.77 2.12
CA GLY A 408 -22.53 -8.96 2.63
C GLY A 408 -21.57 -9.92 3.35
N LEU A 409 -20.37 -10.12 2.80
CA LEU A 409 -19.34 -10.95 3.43
C LEU A 409 -18.79 -10.32 4.71
N HIS A 410 -18.55 -9.01 4.72
CA HIS A 410 -18.19 -8.25 5.93
C HIS A 410 -19.25 -8.38 7.01
N THR A 411 -20.53 -8.26 6.66
CA THR A 411 -21.64 -8.42 7.61
C THR A 411 -21.67 -9.82 8.24
N ARG A 412 -21.30 -10.85 7.47
CA ARG A 412 -21.26 -12.24 7.95
C ARG A 412 -20.02 -12.54 8.80
N TYR A 413 -18.88 -11.93 8.49
CA TYR A 413 -17.58 -12.16 9.13
C TYR A 413 -16.88 -10.86 9.56
N PRO A 414 -17.52 -10.03 10.40
CA PRO A 414 -17.02 -8.70 10.76
C PRO A 414 -15.71 -8.72 11.56
N GLU A 415 -15.33 -9.88 12.10
CA GLU A 415 -14.08 -10.11 12.83
C GLU A 415 -12.89 -10.43 11.92
N ILE A 416 -13.12 -10.82 10.66
CA ILE A 416 -12.07 -11.15 9.69
C ILE A 416 -12.02 -10.13 8.56
N ILE A 417 -13.17 -9.85 7.95
CA ILE A 417 -13.28 -8.97 6.79
C ILE A 417 -13.65 -7.58 7.31
N LEU A 418 -12.83 -6.58 7.00
CA LEU A 418 -12.95 -5.22 7.51
C LEU A 418 -12.86 -4.22 6.34
N ASN A 419 -13.38 -3.00 6.55
CA ASN A 419 -13.09 -1.84 5.70
C ASN A 419 -13.24 -2.12 4.18
N VAL A 420 -14.41 -2.65 3.78
CA VAL A 420 -14.75 -2.81 2.35
C VAL A 420 -14.80 -1.42 1.71
N ARG A 421 -14.04 -1.23 0.63
CA ARG A 421 -13.83 0.09 0.02
C ARG A 421 -13.46 0.00 -1.46
N GLY A 422 -13.53 1.15 -2.14
CA GLY A 422 -13.10 1.31 -3.52
C GLY A 422 -14.14 2.03 -4.37
N LEU A 423 -13.85 2.16 -5.67
CA LEU A 423 -14.73 2.80 -6.65
C LEU A 423 -14.84 1.92 -7.91
N GLY A 424 -16.03 1.85 -8.50
CA GLY A 424 -16.29 1.03 -9.68
C GLY A 424 -15.90 -0.42 -9.42
N VAL A 425 -15.06 -0.99 -10.31
CA VAL A 425 -14.54 -2.35 -10.14
C VAL A 425 -13.22 -2.41 -9.37
N MET A 426 -12.67 -1.27 -8.92
CA MET A 426 -11.42 -1.22 -8.18
C MET A 426 -11.70 -1.27 -6.67
N LEU A 427 -11.97 -2.47 -6.16
CA LEU A 427 -12.39 -2.71 -4.78
C LEU A 427 -11.34 -3.45 -3.94
N ALA A 428 -11.42 -3.29 -2.63
CA ALA A 428 -10.64 -4.06 -1.66
C ALA A 428 -11.36 -4.16 -0.31
N PHE A 429 -10.84 -5.04 0.54
CA PHE A 429 -11.18 -5.13 1.95
C PHE A 429 -9.89 -5.39 2.74
N ASP A 430 -9.87 -4.94 4.00
CA ASP A 430 -8.83 -5.31 4.94
C ASP A 430 -9.16 -6.65 5.59
N VAL A 431 -8.13 -7.40 5.93
CA VAL A 431 -8.23 -8.55 6.82
C VAL A 431 -7.70 -8.12 8.19
N ALA A 432 -8.27 -8.65 9.27
CA ALA A 432 -7.91 -8.26 10.64
C ALA A 432 -6.39 -8.21 10.88
N ARG A 433 -5.66 -9.21 10.35
CA ARG A 433 -4.21 -9.37 10.50
C ARG A 433 -3.54 -9.76 9.18
N THR A 434 -2.25 -9.47 9.05
CA THR A 434 -1.47 -9.72 7.83
C THR A 434 -1.24 -11.21 7.56
N ASP A 435 -1.00 -12.00 8.60
CA ASP A 435 -0.87 -13.46 8.50
C ASP A 435 -2.20 -14.09 8.06
N TRP A 436 -3.32 -13.62 8.61
CA TRP A 436 -4.67 -14.04 8.21
C TRP A 436 -4.99 -13.62 6.77
N ARG A 437 -4.52 -12.45 6.33
CA ARG A 437 -4.59 -12.02 4.92
C ARG A 437 -3.90 -13.03 4.01
N ASP A 438 -2.68 -13.42 4.34
CA ASP A 438 -1.90 -14.38 3.54
C ASP A 438 -2.53 -15.77 3.56
N ALA A 439 -3.00 -16.24 4.73
CA ALA A 439 -3.71 -17.50 4.89
C ALA A 439 -5.05 -17.55 4.12
N LEU A 440 -5.82 -16.45 4.13
CA LEU A 440 -7.07 -16.32 3.39
C LEU A 440 -6.81 -16.33 1.88
N ARG A 441 -5.75 -15.65 1.43
CA ARG A 441 -5.35 -15.66 0.02
C ARG A 441 -4.94 -17.05 -0.44
N ASP A 442 -4.16 -17.78 0.37
CA ASP A 442 -3.74 -19.15 0.07
C ASP A 442 -4.97 -20.09 -0.05
N ARG A 443 -5.86 -20.06 0.93
CA ARG A 443 -7.10 -20.85 0.91
C ARG A 443 -8.03 -20.50 -0.26
N ALA A 444 -8.16 -19.22 -0.58
CA ALA A 444 -8.91 -18.78 -1.75
C ALA A 444 -8.26 -19.33 -3.04
N PHE A 445 -6.93 -19.24 -3.17
CA PHE A 445 -6.21 -19.75 -4.33
C PHE A 445 -6.39 -21.26 -4.48
N ARG A 446 -6.21 -22.04 -3.40
CA ARG A 446 -6.40 -23.49 -3.40
C ARG A 446 -7.81 -23.92 -3.80
N ARG A 447 -8.80 -23.02 -3.67
CA ARG A 447 -10.19 -23.22 -4.09
C ARG A 447 -10.50 -22.65 -5.49
N GLY A 448 -9.51 -22.10 -6.18
CA GLY A 448 -9.66 -21.56 -7.53
C GLY A 448 -9.95 -20.05 -7.59
N LEU A 449 -9.64 -19.26 -6.56
CA LEU A 449 -9.81 -17.80 -6.59
C LEU A 449 -8.47 -17.07 -6.41
N ILE A 450 -8.12 -16.25 -7.40
CA ILE A 450 -6.91 -15.43 -7.36
C ILE A 450 -7.28 -14.04 -6.82
N LEU A 451 -6.62 -13.67 -5.71
CA LEU A 451 -6.67 -12.34 -5.10
C LEU A 451 -5.26 -11.78 -4.98
N LEU A 452 -5.13 -10.47 -5.14
CA LEU A 452 -3.85 -9.79 -5.03
C LEU A 452 -3.74 -9.02 -3.70
N PRO A 453 -2.60 -9.11 -2.99
CA PRO A 453 -2.39 -8.31 -1.80
C PRO A 453 -2.25 -6.82 -2.12
N ALA A 454 -2.65 -5.97 -1.19
CA ALA A 454 -2.35 -4.54 -1.23
C ALA A 454 -2.09 -4.02 0.18
N GLY A 455 -1.27 -2.97 0.29
CA GLY A 455 -0.86 -2.44 1.58
C GLY A 455 -0.20 -3.50 2.45
N GLU A 456 -0.58 -3.53 3.71
CA GLU A 456 -0.14 -4.51 4.70
C GLU A 456 -1.18 -5.62 4.90
N ARG A 457 -2.46 -5.24 5.04
CA ARG A 457 -3.56 -6.14 5.40
C ARG A 457 -4.67 -6.30 4.37
N ALA A 458 -4.59 -5.62 3.22
CA ALA A 458 -5.67 -5.62 2.25
C ALA A 458 -5.54 -6.75 1.21
N LEU A 459 -6.69 -7.21 0.71
CA LEU A 459 -6.83 -7.99 -0.52
C LEU A 459 -7.66 -7.18 -1.53
N ARG A 460 -7.19 -7.15 -2.78
CA ARG A 460 -7.90 -6.55 -3.91
C ARG A 460 -8.96 -7.52 -4.42
N PHE A 461 -10.07 -6.95 -4.85
CA PHE A 461 -11.16 -7.65 -5.52
C PHE A 461 -11.55 -6.83 -6.76
N TYR A 462 -10.84 -7.07 -7.85
CA TYR A 462 -10.94 -6.35 -9.11
C TYR A 462 -11.60 -7.21 -10.20
N PRO A 463 -12.94 -7.26 -10.28
CA PRO A 463 -13.61 -7.88 -11.41
C PRO A 463 -13.26 -7.17 -12.72
N ARG A 464 -13.34 -7.90 -13.85
CA ARG A 464 -13.40 -7.30 -15.19
C ARG A 464 -14.66 -6.46 -15.34
N TYR A 465 -14.67 -5.52 -16.26
CA TYR A 465 -15.77 -4.57 -16.50
C TYR A 465 -17.08 -5.30 -16.83
N ASP A 466 -16.97 -6.40 -17.56
CA ASP A 466 -18.04 -7.27 -18.02
C ASP A 466 -18.16 -8.57 -17.21
N THR A 467 -17.61 -8.62 -15.99
CA THR A 467 -17.73 -9.81 -15.14
C THR A 467 -19.20 -10.10 -14.82
N PRO A 468 -19.72 -11.30 -15.14
CA PRO A 468 -21.09 -11.65 -14.83
C PRO A 468 -21.34 -11.74 -13.32
N GLU A 469 -22.56 -11.40 -12.89
CA GLU A 469 -22.96 -11.45 -11.47
C GLU A 469 -22.76 -12.85 -10.87
N GLU A 470 -23.08 -13.90 -11.63
CA GLU A 470 -22.93 -15.28 -11.19
C GLU A 470 -21.46 -15.62 -10.87
N THR A 471 -20.51 -15.03 -11.59
CA THR A 471 -19.08 -15.26 -11.33
C THR A 471 -18.59 -14.48 -10.12
N ILE A 472 -19.12 -13.28 -9.88
CA ILE A 472 -18.90 -12.54 -8.62
C ILE A 472 -19.43 -13.37 -7.44
N ARG A 473 -20.64 -13.94 -7.56
CA ARG A 473 -21.25 -14.78 -6.53
C ARG A 473 -20.42 -16.03 -6.26
N GLU A 474 -19.89 -16.68 -7.29
CA GLU A 474 -18.98 -17.81 -7.16
C GLU A 474 -17.70 -17.44 -6.41
N ALA A 475 -17.05 -16.33 -6.79
CA ALA A 475 -15.85 -15.85 -6.09
C ALA A 475 -16.13 -15.54 -4.61
N ILE A 476 -17.27 -14.93 -4.29
CA ILE A 476 -17.66 -14.65 -2.91
C ILE A 476 -17.95 -15.94 -2.13
N GLY A 477 -18.54 -16.95 -2.79
CA GLY A 477 -18.72 -18.28 -2.21
C GLY A 477 -17.39 -18.96 -1.85
N ILE A 478 -16.41 -18.90 -2.76
CA ILE A 478 -15.05 -19.40 -2.50
C ILE A 478 -14.41 -18.66 -1.33
N LEU A 479 -14.53 -17.33 -1.29
CA LEU A 479 -13.96 -16.50 -0.23
C LEU A 479 -14.62 -16.81 1.12
N ALA A 480 -15.94 -16.99 1.16
CA ALA A 480 -16.66 -17.39 2.38
C ALA A 480 -16.19 -18.76 2.89
N ALA A 481 -16.04 -19.75 2.01
CA ALA A 481 -15.53 -21.07 2.39
C ALA A 481 -14.08 -21.01 2.89
N ALA A 482 -13.26 -20.11 2.33
CA ALA A 482 -11.89 -19.87 2.81
C ALA A 482 -11.87 -19.22 4.20
N VAL A 483 -12.79 -18.29 4.49
CA VAL A 483 -12.96 -17.71 5.83
C VAL A 483 -13.42 -18.76 6.84
N GLU A 484 -14.45 -19.56 6.50
CA GLU A 484 -14.97 -20.64 7.35
C GLU A 484 -13.88 -21.66 7.69
N ASP A 485 -13.01 -21.99 6.74
CA ASP A 485 -11.90 -22.92 6.98
C ASP A 485 -10.87 -22.39 7.99
N ILE A 486 -10.55 -21.09 7.93
CA ILE A 486 -9.70 -20.43 8.93
C ILE A 486 -10.34 -20.52 10.32
N LEU A 487 -11.65 -20.28 10.40
CA LEU A 487 -12.40 -20.32 11.66
C LEU A 487 -12.54 -21.74 12.25
N LEU A 488 -12.63 -22.77 11.41
CA LEU A 488 -12.81 -24.17 11.86
C LEU A 488 -11.51 -24.83 12.35
N HIS A 489 -10.37 -24.50 11.75
CA HIS A 489 -9.06 -25.10 12.07
C HIS A 489 -8.19 -24.24 13.00
N GLY A 490 -8.60 -23.01 13.32
CA GLY A 490 -8.07 -22.24 14.44
C GLY A 490 -8.65 -22.78 15.75
N ALA A 491 -7.86 -23.50 16.55
CA ALA A 491 -8.33 -24.05 17.82
C ALA A 491 -8.93 -22.95 18.71
N THR A 492 -10.11 -23.22 19.26
CA THR A 492 -10.82 -22.36 20.20
C THR A 492 -9.98 -22.05 21.43
N VAL A 493 -9.48 -20.82 21.52
CA VAL A 493 -9.27 -20.11 22.80
C VAL A 493 -10.35 -19.04 22.84
N PRO A 494 -11.09 -18.87 23.95
CA PRO A 494 -12.06 -17.80 24.05
C PRO A 494 -11.35 -16.48 23.74
N MET A 495 -11.80 -15.80 22.68
CA MET A 495 -11.47 -14.41 22.44
C MET A 495 -11.75 -13.69 23.75
N GLY A 496 -10.69 -13.24 24.42
CA GLY A 496 -10.83 -12.23 25.46
C GLY A 496 -11.61 -11.05 24.86
N PRO A 497 -12.35 -10.27 25.67
CA PRO A 497 -13.22 -9.21 25.15
C PRO A 497 -12.45 -8.35 24.15
N LEU A 498 -12.85 -8.42 22.87
CA LEU A 498 -12.37 -7.56 21.80
C LEU A 498 -12.41 -6.13 22.31
N LEU A 499 -11.23 -5.52 22.50
CA LEU A 499 -11.14 -4.11 22.81
C LEU A 499 -11.58 -3.36 21.56
N ARG A 500 -12.88 -3.05 21.48
CA ARG A 500 -13.44 -2.09 20.53
C ARG A 500 -12.88 -0.70 20.82
N MET A 501 -11.62 -0.48 20.47
CA MET A 501 -11.08 0.85 20.26
C MET A 501 -11.42 1.21 18.81
N GLY A 502 -12.10 2.33 18.58
CA GLY A 502 -11.95 2.98 17.28
C GLY A 502 -10.49 3.41 17.13
N ALA A 503 -10.01 3.58 15.90
CA ALA A 503 -8.70 4.21 15.69
C ALA A 503 -8.67 5.55 16.46
N ALA A 504 -7.68 5.74 17.33
CA ALA A 504 -7.62 6.91 18.22
C ALA A 504 -6.20 7.45 18.30
N ILE A 505 -6.07 8.78 18.18
CA ILE A 505 -4.86 9.52 18.56
C ILE A 505 -4.89 9.66 20.08
N VAL A 506 -3.92 9.07 20.77
CA VAL A 506 -3.80 9.10 22.22
C VAL A 506 -2.76 10.15 22.61
N PRO A 507 -3.13 11.26 23.26
CA PRO A 507 -2.14 12.22 23.73
C PRO A 507 -1.30 11.57 24.85
N PRO A 508 0.05 11.61 24.79
CA PRO A 508 0.91 11.01 25.82
C PRO A 508 0.56 11.46 27.24
N ASP A 509 0.36 12.77 27.43
CA ASP A 509 -0.02 13.37 28.72
C ASP A 509 -1.44 13.00 29.19
N GLY A 510 -2.27 12.44 28.31
CA GLY A 510 -3.61 11.95 28.65
C GLY A 510 -3.64 10.49 29.08
N THR A 511 -2.47 9.84 29.20
CA THR A 511 -2.38 8.44 29.64
C THR A 511 -2.05 8.33 31.11
N GLU A 512 -2.67 7.35 31.77
CA GLU A 512 -2.33 6.94 33.13
C GLU A 512 -1.29 5.82 33.06
N THR A 513 -0.16 5.98 33.75
CA THR A 513 0.87 4.94 33.86
C THR A 513 0.69 4.16 35.15
N ILE A 514 0.55 2.84 35.04
CA ILE A 514 0.42 1.91 36.16
C ILE A 514 1.65 1.00 36.19
N GLU A 515 2.31 0.89 37.34
CA GLU A 515 3.41 -0.07 37.54
C GLU A 515 2.85 -1.48 37.75
N LEU A 516 3.44 -2.46 37.08
CA LEU A 516 3.08 -3.87 37.22
C LEU A 516 4.09 -4.61 38.09
N ASP A 517 3.55 -5.45 38.96
CA ASP A 517 4.29 -6.44 39.72
C ASP A 517 3.50 -7.76 39.80
N SER A 518 4.10 -8.78 40.43
CA SER A 518 3.48 -10.09 40.60
C SER A 518 2.17 -10.10 41.42
N HIS A 519 1.88 -9.04 42.20
CA HIS A 519 0.68 -8.95 43.03
C HIS A 519 -0.50 -8.31 42.29
N ASN A 520 -0.24 -7.29 41.46
CA ASN A 520 -1.29 -6.55 40.75
C ASN A 520 -1.48 -6.98 39.28
N PHE A 521 -0.57 -7.77 38.71
CA PHE A 521 -0.67 -8.20 37.31
C PHE A 521 -1.98 -8.92 37.01
N ALA A 522 -2.54 -9.68 37.97
CA ALA A 522 -3.82 -10.37 37.80
C ALA A 522 -4.98 -9.43 37.41
N GLU A 523 -4.98 -8.17 37.90
CA GLU A 523 -6.02 -7.18 37.61
C GLU A 523 -5.88 -6.58 36.20
N HIS A 524 -4.66 -6.51 35.67
CA HIS A 524 -4.33 -5.94 34.36
C HIS A 524 -4.08 -6.99 33.27
N ARG A 525 -3.98 -8.27 33.65
CA ARG A 525 -3.66 -9.42 32.79
C ARG A 525 -4.50 -9.43 31.53
N THR A 526 -5.82 -9.28 31.68
CA THR A 526 -6.75 -9.29 30.55
C THR A 526 -6.46 -8.16 29.55
N GLY A 527 -6.14 -6.96 30.04
CA GLY A 527 -5.81 -5.81 29.19
C GLY A 527 -4.46 -5.96 28.49
N VAL A 528 -3.43 -6.42 29.22
CA VAL A 528 -2.10 -6.71 28.67
C VAL A 528 -2.19 -7.79 27.59
N MET A 529 -2.93 -8.86 27.86
CA MET A 529 -3.16 -9.95 26.90
C MET A 529 -3.98 -9.51 25.70
N ALA A 530 -4.94 -8.60 25.87
CA ALA A 530 -5.64 -8.04 24.73
C ALA A 530 -4.69 -7.21 23.84
N VAL A 531 -3.79 -6.41 24.41
CA VAL A 531 -2.78 -5.69 23.64
C VAL A 531 -1.81 -6.65 22.92
N GLU A 532 -1.30 -7.67 23.61
CA GLU A 532 -0.47 -8.73 23.02
C GLU A 532 -1.18 -9.43 21.86
N ILE A 533 -2.42 -9.85 22.07
CA ILE A 533 -3.19 -10.61 21.10
C ILE A 533 -3.52 -9.77 19.87
N GLU A 534 -3.91 -8.51 20.07
CA GLU A 534 -4.20 -7.59 18.96
C GLU A 534 -2.93 -7.21 18.20
N ARG A 535 -1.82 -7.00 18.91
CA ARG A 535 -0.55 -6.58 18.33
C ARG A 535 0.15 -7.71 17.56
N TYR A 536 0.27 -8.87 18.18
CA TYR A 536 1.08 -9.98 17.67
C TYR A 536 0.22 -11.16 17.22
N GLY A 537 -0.91 -11.43 17.87
CA GLY A 537 -1.82 -12.56 17.61
C GLY A 537 -2.08 -13.39 18.87
N SER A 538 -2.96 -14.40 18.86
CA SER A 538 -2.97 -15.45 19.90
C SER A 538 -2.19 -16.66 19.40
N LEU A 539 -1.50 -17.41 20.27
CA LEU A 539 -0.86 -18.69 19.93
C LEU A 539 -1.83 -19.67 19.24
N SER A 540 -3.13 -19.60 19.53
CA SER A 540 -4.19 -20.39 18.90
C SER A 540 -4.66 -19.87 17.53
N ASN A 541 -4.24 -18.67 17.15
CA ASN A 541 -4.62 -17.98 15.92
C ASN A 541 -3.58 -18.15 14.80
N TYR A 542 -2.54 -18.96 15.03
CA TYR A 542 -1.58 -19.32 14.01
C TYR A 542 -2.02 -20.63 13.35
N PRO A 543 -2.03 -20.68 12.00
CA PRO A 543 -2.23 -21.92 11.29
C PRO A 543 -1.28 -23.01 11.82
N PRO A 544 -1.74 -24.26 12.03
CA PRO A 544 -0.90 -25.32 12.62
C PRO A 544 0.41 -25.58 11.88
N ASP A 545 0.50 -25.23 10.61
CA ASP A 545 1.70 -25.24 9.76
C ASP A 545 2.72 -24.13 10.13
N VAL A 546 2.26 -22.92 10.48
CA VAL A 546 3.13 -21.83 10.98
C VAL A 546 3.81 -22.25 12.30
N LEU A 547 3.07 -22.93 13.17
CA LEU A 547 3.60 -23.45 14.43
C LEU A 547 4.55 -24.65 14.24
N ARG A 548 4.31 -25.50 13.23
CA ARG A 548 5.12 -26.70 12.94
C ARG A 548 6.50 -26.39 12.39
N GLU A 549 6.68 -25.27 11.69
CA GLU A 549 7.98 -24.87 11.12
C GLU A 549 8.94 -24.22 12.13
N GLY A 550 8.61 -24.20 13.43
CA GLY A 550 9.44 -23.55 14.45
C GLY A 550 9.47 -22.02 14.32
N ARG A 551 8.63 -21.45 13.45
CA ARG A 551 8.43 -20.01 13.31
C ARG A 551 7.57 -19.54 14.48
N ARG A 552 8.21 -19.26 15.61
CA ARG A 552 7.55 -18.55 16.71
C ARG A 552 6.90 -17.29 16.14
N PRO A 553 5.66 -16.97 16.53
CA PRO A 553 5.10 -15.69 16.17
C PRO A 553 5.97 -14.56 16.67
N LEU A 554 6.25 -13.63 15.77
CA LEU A 554 7.05 -12.44 16.03
C LEU A 554 6.61 -11.76 17.32
N LEU A 555 7.49 -11.80 18.33
CA LEU A 555 7.42 -11.01 19.56
C LEU A 555 6.21 -11.24 20.48
N GLN A 556 5.38 -12.26 20.25
CA GLN A 556 4.31 -12.55 21.20
C GLN A 556 4.89 -13.20 22.46
N PHE A 557 4.68 -12.58 23.61
CA PHE A 557 5.07 -13.15 24.90
C PHE A 557 3.88 -13.87 25.53
N PRO A 558 3.97 -15.20 25.76
CA PRO A 558 2.95 -15.93 26.51
C PRO A 558 2.72 -15.29 27.88
N VAL A 559 1.49 -15.41 28.39
CA VAL A 559 1.15 -14.85 29.70
C VAL A 559 2.02 -15.44 30.80
N GLU A 560 2.38 -16.73 30.69
CA GLU A 560 3.27 -17.42 31.61
C GLU A 560 4.68 -16.81 31.59
N THR A 561 5.16 -16.34 30.42
CA THR A 561 6.44 -15.66 30.30
C THR A 561 6.40 -14.29 30.97
N ILE A 562 5.34 -13.50 30.76
CA ILE A 562 5.21 -12.20 31.41
C ILE A 562 5.05 -12.36 32.92
N GLU A 563 4.27 -13.34 33.38
CA GLU A 563 4.14 -13.67 34.80
C GLU A 563 5.48 -14.10 35.41
N ALA A 564 6.26 -14.93 34.71
CA ALA A 564 7.59 -15.33 35.15
C ALA A 564 8.57 -14.15 35.24
N VAL A 565 8.51 -13.21 34.29
CA VAL A 565 9.30 -11.97 34.33
C VAL A 565 8.92 -11.12 35.53
N LEU A 566 7.61 -10.88 35.74
CA LEU A 566 7.11 -10.06 36.84
C LEU A 566 7.23 -10.72 38.22
N ALA A 567 7.48 -12.04 38.28
CA ALA A 567 7.81 -12.75 39.50
C ALA A 567 9.22 -12.41 40.03
N ASN A 568 10.10 -11.83 39.21
CA ASN A 568 11.40 -11.36 39.68
C ASN A 568 11.18 -10.15 40.63
N PRO A 569 11.72 -10.18 41.87
CA PRO A 569 11.52 -9.09 42.84
C PRO A 569 12.05 -7.72 42.41
N ARG A 570 12.90 -7.70 41.38
CA ARG A 570 13.46 -6.48 40.78
C ARG A 570 12.94 -6.24 39.35
N ALA A 571 11.88 -6.93 38.94
CA ALA A 571 11.21 -6.65 37.68
C ALA A 571 10.70 -5.21 37.65
N VAL A 572 10.62 -4.66 36.45
CA VAL A 572 9.91 -3.40 36.18
C VAL A 572 8.92 -3.69 35.08
N GLY A 573 7.64 -3.58 35.41
CA GLY A 573 6.55 -3.64 34.45
C GLY A 573 5.74 -2.35 34.46
N LEU A 574 5.19 -1.99 33.31
CA LEU A 574 4.34 -0.82 33.13
C LEU A 574 3.17 -1.12 32.22
N VAL A 575 2.04 -0.46 32.50
CA VAL A 575 0.91 -0.36 31.58
C VAL A 575 0.56 1.10 31.38
N LEU A 576 0.24 1.47 30.14
CA LEU A 576 -0.40 2.75 29.83
C LEU A 576 -1.89 2.52 29.64
N CYS A 577 -2.68 3.28 30.38
CA CYS A 577 -4.12 3.29 30.32
C CYS A 577 -4.62 4.59 29.69
N PHE A 578 -5.56 4.50 28.75
CA PHE A 578 -6.27 5.65 28.20
C PHE A 578 -7.77 5.42 28.28
N SER A 579 -8.50 6.37 28.87
CA SER A 579 -9.93 6.25 29.15
C SER A 579 -10.30 4.95 29.89
N GLY A 580 -9.47 4.56 30.86
CA GLY A 580 -9.67 3.35 31.69
C GLY A 580 -9.34 2.03 30.99
N ARG A 581 -8.67 2.06 29.83
CA ARG A 581 -8.31 0.85 29.05
C ARG A 581 -6.81 0.76 28.85
N VAL A 582 -6.28 -0.46 28.96
CA VAL A 582 -4.89 -0.77 28.63
C VAL A 582 -4.66 -0.59 27.12
N ILE A 583 -3.71 0.27 26.76
CA ILE A 583 -3.36 0.56 25.36
C ILE A 583 -1.91 0.21 25.02
N ALA A 584 -1.06 0.07 26.03
CA ALA A 584 0.33 -0.31 25.86
C ALA A 584 0.86 -0.93 27.15
N TYR A 585 1.89 -1.75 27.04
CA TYR A 585 2.60 -2.28 28.20
C TYR A 585 4.07 -2.55 27.88
N ALA A 586 4.90 -2.57 28.91
CA ALA A 586 6.29 -3.05 28.85
C ALA A 586 6.63 -3.83 30.11
N ALA A 587 7.49 -4.85 30.01
CA ALA A 587 7.95 -5.62 31.15
C ALA A 587 9.38 -6.13 30.93
N GLY A 588 10.17 -6.13 32.01
CA GLY A 588 11.53 -6.64 32.00
C GLY A 588 12.04 -6.90 33.41
N SER A 589 13.25 -7.45 33.52
CA SER A 589 13.87 -7.79 34.81
C SER A 589 15.41 -7.87 34.72
N PRO A 590 16.14 -7.89 35.85
CA PRO A 590 17.55 -8.21 35.85
C PRO A 590 17.76 -9.72 35.79
N LEU A 591 18.62 -10.14 34.87
CA LEU A 591 18.98 -11.53 34.58
C LEU A 591 17.82 -12.33 33.99
N GLU A 592 18.01 -12.79 32.76
CA GLU A 592 17.05 -13.61 32.03
C GLU A 592 17.00 -15.07 32.53
N ASN A 593 15.84 -15.69 32.33
CA ASN A 593 15.64 -17.13 32.41
C ASN A 593 15.21 -17.66 31.03
N HIS A 594 15.81 -17.20 29.91
CA HIS A 594 15.39 -17.53 28.54
C HIS A 594 16.51 -17.55 27.47
N ASP A 595 16.23 -18.26 26.36
CA ASP A 595 17.05 -18.50 25.14
C ASP A 595 16.93 -17.34 24.10
N GLU A 596 17.07 -16.07 24.49
CA GLU A 596 16.97 -14.97 23.52
C GLU A 596 18.28 -14.79 22.71
N GLU A 597 18.15 -14.61 21.39
CA GLU A 597 19.31 -14.50 20.51
C GLU A 597 20.05 -13.18 20.75
N GLY A 598 21.31 -13.27 21.18
CA GLY A 598 22.19 -12.12 21.36
C GLY A 598 22.30 -11.58 22.79
N VAL A 599 21.50 -12.08 23.74
CA VAL A 599 21.58 -11.64 25.15
C VAL A 599 22.96 -11.88 25.76
N HIS A 600 23.57 -13.02 25.47
CA HIS A 600 24.90 -13.38 25.96
C HIS A 600 26.03 -12.55 25.36
N ASP A 601 25.73 -11.77 24.31
CA ASP A 601 26.69 -10.85 23.69
C ASP A 601 26.76 -9.50 24.43
N ASP A 602 25.83 -9.21 25.36
CA ASP A 602 25.88 -8.01 26.20
C ASP A 602 27.06 -8.08 27.18
N PRO A 603 27.98 -7.09 27.17
CA PRO A 603 29.18 -7.11 28.03
C PRO A 603 28.86 -7.02 29.53
N HIS A 604 27.64 -6.62 29.88
CA HIS A 604 27.12 -6.51 31.23
C HIS A 604 26.14 -7.65 31.60
N TYR A 605 26.02 -8.66 30.72
CA TYR A 605 25.26 -9.87 31.02
C TYR A 605 25.73 -10.51 32.34
N GLY A 606 24.78 -10.78 33.24
CA GLY A 606 25.12 -11.37 34.54
C GLY A 606 25.31 -10.36 35.69
N ASP A 607 25.44 -9.06 35.42
CA ASP A 607 25.96 -8.11 36.41
C ASP A 607 24.94 -7.60 37.45
N ASN A 608 23.66 -7.94 37.27
CA ASN A 608 22.54 -7.52 38.13
C ASN A 608 22.31 -5.99 38.21
N ARG A 609 22.99 -5.20 37.37
CA ARG A 609 22.85 -3.74 37.25
C ARG A 609 22.21 -3.34 35.92
N THR A 610 22.12 -4.27 34.98
CA THR A 610 21.43 -4.10 33.70
C THR A 610 19.99 -4.59 33.79
N PHE A 611 19.07 -3.73 33.34
CA PHE A 611 17.67 -4.09 33.10
C PHE A 611 17.51 -4.57 31.66
N TYR A 612 16.93 -5.75 31.48
CA TYR A 612 16.61 -6.29 30.15
C TYR A 612 15.12 -6.06 29.87
N LEU A 613 14.82 -5.26 28.83
CA LEU A 613 13.47 -5.11 28.31
C LEU A 613 13.12 -6.35 27.50
N LEU A 614 12.16 -7.13 28.00
CA LEU A 614 11.79 -8.41 27.42
C LEU A 614 10.57 -8.26 26.54
N ALA A 615 9.48 -7.71 27.10
CA ALA A 615 8.22 -7.57 26.39
C ALA A 615 7.81 -6.10 26.29
N MET A 616 7.36 -5.67 25.12
CA MET A 616 6.68 -4.40 24.95
C MET A 616 5.69 -4.45 23.80
N ALA A 617 4.55 -3.79 23.96
CA ALA A 617 3.56 -3.66 22.91
C ALA A 617 2.76 -2.37 23.05
N VAL A 618 2.36 -1.81 21.90
CA VAL A 618 1.33 -0.76 21.81
C VAL A 618 0.21 -1.27 20.92
N HIS A 619 -1.03 -1.06 21.35
CA HIS A 619 -2.22 -1.51 20.66
C HIS A 619 -2.26 -0.99 19.22
N PRO A 620 -2.53 -1.83 18.20
CA PRO A 620 -2.37 -1.46 16.79
C PRO A 620 -3.35 -0.39 16.30
N LEU A 621 -4.46 -0.18 17.01
CA LEU A 621 -5.45 0.89 16.71
C LEU A 621 -5.09 2.27 17.30
N VAL A 622 -3.98 2.40 18.03
CA VAL A 622 -3.45 3.71 18.42
C VAL A 622 -2.82 4.35 17.18
N GLU A 623 -3.43 5.42 16.66
CA GLU A 623 -3.00 6.04 15.40
C GLU A 623 -1.59 6.64 15.50
N ASN A 624 -1.27 7.28 16.62
CA ASN A 624 0.06 7.82 16.93
C ASN A 624 0.93 6.79 17.67
N ARG A 625 0.92 5.54 17.19
CA ARG A 625 1.61 4.41 17.84
C ARG A 625 3.08 4.68 18.11
N GLU A 626 3.81 5.22 17.14
CA GLU A 626 5.26 5.47 17.27
C GLU A 626 5.57 6.49 18.38
N GLU A 627 4.72 7.51 18.52
CA GLU A 627 4.80 8.48 19.62
C GLU A 627 4.53 7.78 20.97
N MET A 628 3.53 6.90 21.03
CA MET A 628 3.22 6.14 22.23
C MET A 628 4.26 5.08 22.58
N GLU A 629 4.93 4.47 21.60
CA GLU A 629 6.07 3.58 21.83
C GLU A 629 7.25 4.35 22.45
N CYS A 630 7.53 5.56 21.96
CA CYS A 630 8.54 6.43 22.56
C CYS A 630 8.16 6.83 23.98
N HIS A 631 6.90 7.24 24.20
CA HIS A 631 6.40 7.60 25.52
C HIS A 631 6.51 6.46 26.53
N LEU A 632 6.13 5.23 26.12
CA LEU A 632 6.25 4.03 26.95
C LEU A 632 7.71 3.75 27.32
N LEU A 633 8.64 3.86 26.36
CA LEU A 633 10.07 3.67 26.61
C LEU A 633 10.63 4.72 27.58
N ASP A 634 10.24 6.00 27.44
CA ASP A 634 10.65 7.06 28.36
C ASP A 634 10.15 6.79 29.79
N ARG A 635 8.88 6.40 29.95
CA ARG A 635 8.32 6.02 31.26
C ARG A 635 9.02 4.81 31.86
N LEU A 636 9.31 3.80 31.03
CA LEU A 636 10.04 2.62 31.45
C LEU A 636 11.42 3.00 31.96
N ARG A 637 12.14 3.83 31.23
CA ARG A 637 13.47 4.31 31.63
C ARG A 637 13.44 5.02 32.98
N GLU A 638 12.48 5.93 33.20
CA GLU A 638 12.31 6.62 34.48
C GLU A 638 12.20 5.62 35.65
N ARG A 639 11.44 4.53 35.47
CA ARG A 639 11.28 3.47 36.47
C ARG A 639 12.50 2.59 36.63
N VAL A 640 13.17 2.26 35.53
CA VAL A 640 14.42 1.49 35.55
C VAL A 640 15.48 2.23 36.38
N ILE A 641 15.61 3.54 36.20
CA ILE A 641 16.50 4.39 37.02
C ILE A 641 16.07 4.37 38.49
N SER A 642 14.76 4.53 38.77
CA SER A 642 14.26 4.57 40.16
C SER A 642 14.47 3.24 40.91
N HIS A 643 14.52 2.13 40.18
CA HIS A 643 14.81 0.79 40.71
C HIS A 643 16.33 0.50 40.81
N GLY A 644 17.17 1.49 40.53
CA GLY A 644 18.62 1.44 40.75
C GLY A 644 19.41 0.71 39.67
N PHE A 645 18.81 0.49 38.49
CA PHE A 645 19.54 -0.03 37.33
C PHE A 645 20.45 1.04 36.72
N GLN A 646 21.64 0.61 36.30
CA GLN A 646 22.65 1.49 35.69
C GLN A 646 22.58 1.45 34.17
N CYS A 647 22.13 0.32 33.61
CA CYS A 647 22.04 0.11 32.18
C CYS A 647 20.65 -0.43 31.81
N LEU A 648 20.23 -0.14 30.57
CA LEU A 648 19.06 -0.72 29.92
C LEU A 648 19.53 -1.43 28.66
N SER A 649 19.10 -2.67 28.49
CA SER A 649 19.40 -3.49 27.33
C SER A 649 18.12 -4.05 26.73
N ALA A 650 18.06 -4.17 25.40
CA ALA A 650 16.85 -4.61 24.70
C ALA A 650 17.17 -5.21 23.33
N LEU A 651 16.53 -6.33 22.99
CA LEU A 651 16.38 -6.78 21.61
C LEU A 651 15.14 -6.11 20.99
N ILE A 652 15.33 -5.24 20.00
CA ILE A 652 14.25 -4.43 19.46
C ILE A 652 14.41 -4.18 17.97
N GLU A 653 13.34 -3.80 17.28
CA GLU A 653 13.39 -3.46 15.86
C GLU A 653 14.42 -2.35 15.58
N GLU A 654 15.25 -2.51 14.54
CA GLU A 654 16.29 -1.54 14.17
C GLU A 654 15.74 -0.11 13.93
N ARG A 655 14.45 0.01 13.56
CA ARG A 655 13.79 1.32 13.37
C ARG A 655 13.89 2.24 14.57
N PHE A 656 14.01 1.72 15.80
CA PHE A 656 14.10 2.55 17.00
C PHE A 656 15.40 3.36 17.07
N LEU A 657 16.44 3.00 16.32
CA LEU A 657 17.63 3.83 16.15
C LEU A 657 17.34 5.13 15.38
N GLU A 658 16.29 5.16 14.57
CA GLU A 658 15.88 6.33 13.78
C GLU A 658 14.71 7.08 14.42
N SER A 659 13.68 6.34 14.86
CA SER A 659 12.41 6.93 15.32
C SER A 659 12.20 6.91 16.83
N GLY A 660 12.99 6.14 17.59
CA GLY A 660 12.84 5.98 19.04
C GLY A 660 13.13 7.24 19.86
N PRO A 661 13.05 7.17 21.20
CA PRO A 661 13.48 8.25 22.07
C PRO A 661 14.94 8.67 21.84
N LEU A 662 15.27 9.93 22.09
CA LEU A 662 16.62 10.48 21.84
C LEU A 662 17.74 9.62 22.47
N TRP A 663 17.52 9.16 23.70
CA TRP A 663 18.47 8.33 24.45
C TRP A 663 18.64 6.92 23.87
N PHE A 664 17.65 6.45 23.12
CA PHE A 664 17.64 5.16 22.45
C PHE A 664 18.38 5.23 21.10
N ARG A 665 18.29 6.36 20.40
CA ARG A 665 19.00 6.61 19.13
C ARG A 665 20.52 6.66 19.29
N HIS A 666 20.98 6.95 20.51
CA HIS A 666 22.39 6.98 20.88
C HIS A 666 22.84 5.72 21.63
N ALA A 667 21.99 4.69 21.72
CA ALA A 667 22.36 3.42 22.31
C ALA A 667 23.45 2.72 21.50
N GLU A 668 24.31 1.98 22.19
CA GLU A 668 25.33 1.13 21.58
C GLU A 668 24.66 -0.10 20.97
N VAL A 669 24.93 -0.35 19.68
CA VAL A 669 24.47 -1.57 19.00
C VAL A 669 25.45 -2.70 19.30
N VAL A 670 25.07 -3.60 20.19
CA VAL A 670 25.87 -4.78 20.58
C VAL A 670 25.88 -5.79 19.44
N ARG A 671 24.70 -6.08 18.86
CA ARG A 671 24.54 -7.04 17.77
C ARG A 671 23.39 -6.66 16.85
N ARG A 672 23.53 -6.95 15.56
CA ARG A 672 22.41 -6.95 14.60
C ARG A 672 21.98 -8.38 14.32
N VAL A 673 20.67 -8.61 14.34
CA VAL A 673 20.04 -9.89 14.04
C VAL A 673 19.18 -9.71 12.79
N GLU A 674 19.77 -10.05 11.65
CA GLU A 674 19.13 -9.94 10.34
C GLU A 674 17.99 -10.95 10.21
N ASN A 675 16.85 -10.50 9.66
CA ASN A 675 15.71 -11.36 9.40
C ASN A 675 15.27 -12.16 10.66
N TYR A 676 15.22 -11.48 11.81
CA TYR A 676 14.94 -12.11 13.10
C TYR A 676 13.67 -12.96 13.02
N LEU A 677 13.81 -14.26 13.34
CA LEU A 677 12.75 -15.28 13.27
C LEU A 677 12.01 -15.36 11.91
N GLY A 678 12.66 -14.99 10.80
CA GLY A 678 12.06 -15.05 9.45
C GLY A 678 11.08 -13.92 9.13
N SER A 679 11.10 -12.83 9.90
CA SER A 679 10.17 -11.70 9.78
C SER A 679 10.38 -10.77 8.59
N GLY A 680 11.56 -10.83 7.97
CA GLY A 680 12.03 -9.81 7.03
C GLY A 680 12.36 -8.46 7.69
N LEU A 681 12.40 -8.39 9.02
CA LEU A 681 12.81 -7.22 9.80
C LEU A 681 14.18 -7.47 10.43
N CYS A 682 14.99 -6.42 10.51
CA CYS A 682 16.23 -6.42 11.27
C CYS A 682 15.93 -6.01 12.71
N PHE A 683 16.46 -6.78 13.65
CA PHE A 683 16.46 -6.46 15.07
C PHE A 683 17.88 -6.12 15.50
N VAL A 684 17.98 -5.26 16.51
CA VAL A 684 19.23 -4.85 17.10
C VAL A 684 19.17 -5.12 18.59
N TYR A 685 20.23 -5.73 19.10
CA TYR A 685 20.48 -5.83 20.51
C TYR A 685 21.21 -4.56 20.93
N LEU A 686 20.55 -3.73 21.74
CA LEU A 686 21.01 -2.41 22.12
C LEU A 686 21.36 -2.36 23.60
N HIS A 687 22.41 -1.63 23.92
CA HIS A 687 22.84 -1.35 25.28
C HIS A 687 22.94 0.16 25.49
N THR A 688 22.42 0.69 26.59
CA THR A 688 22.57 2.11 26.93
C THR A 688 22.58 2.36 28.42
N MET A 689 23.19 3.48 28.82
CA MET A 689 23.17 3.93 30.20
C MET A 689 21.76 4.38 30.58
N ALA A 690 21.26 3.88 31.72
CA ALA A 690 19.96 4.25 32.24
C ALA A 690 19.87 5.76 32.51
N ALA A 691 20.98 6.41 32.91
CA ALA A 691 21.11 7.86 32.99
C ALA A 691 22.11 8.36 31.93
N GLY A 692 21.62 9.05 30.90
CA GLY A 692 22.39 9.41 29.69
C GLY A 692 21.60 10.22 28.69
#